data_AF-A0A1V6D9U0-F1
#
_entry.id   AF-A0A1V6D9U0-F1
#
_cell.length_a   1.000
_cell.length_b   1.000
_cell.length_c   1.000
_cell.angle_alpha   90.00
_cell.angle_beta   90.00
_cell.angle_gamma   90.00
#
_symmetry.space_group_name_H-M   'P 1'
#
loop_
_entity.id
_entity.type
_entity.pdbx_description
1 polymer ?
#
loop_
_entity_poly.entity_id
_entity_poly.type
_entity_poly.pdbx_seq_one_letter_code
_entity_poly.pdbx_strand_id
1 'polypeptide(L)'
;MHQRLMTVAAVAALCLSALCQAADDDKKAQEAKLIAVLRGQAPRAEKEAACRELRMIGTADAVPALSALLGDKDLSEMARFALEPMPYPQAGEAFRQAMGKTTGEVRVAIINSLAARKDAQAVPALSALLGGADKDASAAAAAALGQIATAEAADALARYHDQADEANKEAAAEALLAAAEGLLKTKQTDRAAALLAKLYTGDSPRHIRMASFRDLALARPDQAPDMVLKVLAGRDRMMIDLAAQIVAELPASDKAAELFARKLPSLSARGQLALVRALARRSEPAARSAVVQAAGSDDPGIQLAAVTALGAVGTAREVNLLAGLLTSEDKDVAAQAKASLASMSGEGVNEAIATAAGKAQASTRASLVTLLGQRQARECVAAVLAALDDKDESVRLAAVRALGQIGGENEVVKAIDALAVASGEQQSPAEEAVLAIASRAGDKALPAVTGAMAKAAPPVRVVLVRALGRIGSDGALAAARAALGDKEGDVADEAVRVLAAWPTAQAHPLLLEVARTGVKPVHKILAVRGCIRLAGLVKDQPAQAKMLTAVDPLVQRSDEKKLLLSAWGRLGTPAALDYVVRFVDDPNVQMEAADAAINIAGTIGGSNPAAARAALKKVLAAVKNEHLRERAEQALAALK
;
A
#
# COMPACT_ATOMS: atom_id res chain seq x y z
N MET A 1 -49.74 30.63 5.73
CA MET A 1 -48.47 30.17 5.13
C MET A 1 -48.59 28.79 4.48
N HIS A 2 -49.17 27.77 5.14
CA HIS A 2 -49.34 26.42 4.59
C HIS A 2 -50.09 26.34 3.24
N GLN A 3 -51.16 27.12 3.07
CA GLN A 3 -51.97 27.06 1.84
C GLN A 3 -51.25 27.63 0.61
N ARG A 4 -50.32 28.59 0.81
CA ARG A 4 -49.45 29.14 -0.25
C ARG A 4 -48.30 28.20 -0.61
N LEU A 5 -47.77 27.44 0.36
CA LEU A 5 -46.74 26.42 0.12
C LEU A 5 -47.29 25.22 -0.68
N MET A 6 -48.52 24.78 -0.41
CA MET A 6 -49.15 23.70 -1.19
C MET A 6 -49.49 24.09 -2.63
N THR A 7 -49.90 25.34 -2.86
CA THR A 7 -50.18 25.83 -4.23
C THR A 7 -48.90 26.00 -5.05
N VAL A 8 -47.80 26.49 -4.45
CA VAL A 8 -46.50 26.58 -5.13
C VAL A 8 -45.94 25.19 -5.45
N ALA A 9 -46.10 24.20 -4.57
CA ALA A 9 -45.68 22.82 -4.83
C ALA A 9 -46.52 22.15 -5.94
N ALA A 10 -47.85 22.38 -5.97
CA ALA A 10 -48.72 21.85 -7.01
C ALA A 10 -48.44 22.48 -8.39
N VAL A 11 -48.18 23.79 -8.44
CA VAL A 11 -47.79 24.49 -9.68
C VAL A 11 -46.40 24.05 -10.14
N ALA A 12 -45.44 23.90 -9.23
CA ALA A 12 -44.12 23.37 -9.58
C ALA A 12 -44.18 21.93 -10.12
N ALA A 13 -45.04 21.06 -9.56
CA ALA A 13 -45.26 19.70 -10.05
C ALA A 13 -45.94 19.67 -11.44
N LEU A 14 -46.92 20.55 -11.68
CA LEU A 14 -47.58 20.71 -12.99
C LEU A 14 -46.64 21.30 -14.05
N CYS A 15 -45.76 22.23 -13.67
CA CYS A 15 -44.74 22.77 -14.55
C CYS A 15 -43.66 21.71 -14.86
N LEU A 16 -43.22 20.92 -13.87
CA LEU A 16 -42.29 19.82 -14.10
C LEU A 16 -42.90 18.75 -15.01
N SER A 17 -44.18 18.39 -14.81
CA SER A 17 -44.86 17.41 -15.67
C SER A 17 -45.04 17.93 -17.09
N ALA A 18 -45.38 19.21 -17.27
CA ALA A 18 -45.49 19.83 -18.60
C ALA A 18 -44.13 19.95 -19.31
N LEU A 19 -43.05 20.25 -18.58
CA LEU A 19 -41.68 20.28 -19.11
C LEU A 19 -41.19 18.88 -19.52
N CYS A 20 -41.49 17.85 -18.72
CA CYS A 20 -41.20 16.46 -19.09
C CYS A 20 -41.99 16.02 -20.32
N GLN A 21 -43.27 16.40 -20.41
CA GLN A 21 -44.15 16.04 -21.52
C GLN A 21 -43.74 16.71 -22.84
N ALA A 22 -43.37 18.00 -22.81
CA ALA A 22 -42.83 18.69 -23.97
C ALA A 22 -41.49 18.09 -24.44
N ALA A 23 -40.61 17.71 -23.51
CA ALA A 23 -39.35 17.05 -23.85
C ALA A 23 -39.55 15.65 -24.45
N ASP A 24 -40.59 14.92 -24.03
CA ASP A 24 -40.94 13.62 -24.61
C ASP A 24 -41.60 13.75 -25.99
N ASP A 25 -42.42 14.78 -26.22
CA ASP A 25 -42.98 15.10 -27.53
C ASP A 25 -41.90 15.50 -28.55
N ASP A 26 -40.91 16.29 -28.12
CA ASP A 26 -39.75 16.66 -28.95
C ASP A 26 -38.89 15.43 -29.32
N LYS A 27 -38.66 14.52 -28.36
CA LYS A 27 -37.94 13.26 -28.63
C LYS A 27 -38.69 12.37 -29.61
N LYS A 28 -40.02 12.28 -29.49
CA LYS A 28 -40.85 11.48 -30.40
C LYS A 28 -40.87 12.06 -31.82
N ALA A 29 -40.92 13.38 -31.96
CA ALA A 29 -40.79 14.05 -33.25
C ALA A 29 -39.40 13.86 -33.86
N GLN A 30 -38.34 13.91 -33.05
CA GLN A 30 -36.96 13.63 -33.47
C GLN A 30 -36.81 12.17 -33.92
N GLU A 31 -37.32 11.21 -33.16
CA GLU A 31 -37.30 9.79 -33.49
C GLU A 31 -37.97 9.53 -34.85
N ALA A 32 -39.16 10.10 -35.10
CA ALA A 32 -39.86 9.95 -36.37
C ALA A 32 -39.04 10.46 -37.57
N LYS A 33 -38.30 11.56 -37.40
CA LYS A 33 -37.37 12.09 -38.43
C LYS A 33 -36.22 11.11 -38.69
N LEU A 34 -35.59 10.59 -37.64
CA LEU A 34 -34.49 9.63 -37.77
C LEU A 34 -34.96 8.33 -38.43
N ILE A 35 -36.14 7.83 -38.09
CA ILE A 35 -36.78 6.68 -38.75
C ILE A 35 -36.97 6.96 -40.24
N ALA A 36 -37.41 8.16 -40.62
CA ALA A 36 -37.58 8.55 -42.01
C ALA A 36 -36.23 8.58 -42.76
N VAL A 37 -35.15 9.06 -42.13
CA VAL A 37 -33.78 9.04 -42.69
C VAL A 37 -33.35 7.60 -42.99
N LEU A 38 -33.58 6.67 -42.07
CA LEU A 38 -33.23 5.25 -42.27
C LEU A 38 -34.02 4.60 -43.42
N ARG A 39 -35.33 4.89 -43.53
CA ARG A 39 -36.22 4.36 -44.58
C ARG A 39 -35.99 5.00 -45.95
N GLY A 40 -35.45 6.22 -45.99
CA GLY A 40 -35.20 6.97 -47.21
C GLY A 40 -33.91 6.59 -47.95
N GLN A 41 -33.58 7.36 -48.97
CA GLN A 41 -32.34 7.24 -49.77
C GLN A 41 -31.20 8.12 -49.22
N ALA A 42 -31.20 8.41 -47.91
CA ALA A 42 -30.16 9.21 -47.30
C ALA A 42 -28.76 8.58 -47.48
N PRO A 43 -27.69 9.40 -47.63
CA PRO A 43 -26.32 8.91 -47.67
C PRO A 43 -25.96 8.04 -46.48
N ARG A 44 -25.01 7.12 -46.66
CA ARG A 44 -24.52 6.19 -45.62
C ARG A 44 -24.22 6.92 -44.30
N ALA A 45 -23.44 8.00 -44.34
CA ALA A 45 -23.04 8.74 -43.14
C ALA A 45 -24.24 9.29 -42.34
N GLU A 46 -25.30 9.72 -43.01
CA GLU A 46 -26.53 10.20 -42.37
C GLU A 46 -27.32 9.06 -41.73
N LYS A 47 -27.36 7.89 -42.39
CA LYS A 47 -27.96 6.69 -41.80
C LYS A 47 -27.19 6.19 -40.58
N GLU A 48 -25.87 6.22 -40.62
CA GLU A 48 -25.04 5.87 -39.45
C GLU A 48 -25.25 6.84 -38.29
N ALA A 49 -25.31 8.15 -38.56
CA ALA A 49 -25.62 9.17 -37.55
C ALA A 49 -27.01 8.92 -36.94
N ALA A 50 -28.01 8.62 -37.78
CA ALA A 50 -29.35 8.30 -37.32
C ALA A 50 -29.39 7.04 -36.44
N CYS A 51 -28.63 5.99 -36.77
CA CYS A 51 -28.48 4.82 -35.90
C CYS A 51 -27.87 5.18 -34.53
N ARG A 52 -26.83 6.04 -34.49
CA ARG A 52 -26.21 6.47 -33.23
C ARG A 52 -27.19 7.26 -32.34
N GLU A 53 -27.99 8.14 -32.94
CA GLU A 53 -29.01 8.89 -32.21
C GLU A 53 -30.17 7.99 -31.76
N LEU A 54 -30.65 7.08 -32.61
CA LEU A 54 -31.72 6.13 -32.28
C LEU A 54 -31.31 5.14 -31.19
N ARG A 55 -30.02 4.88 -30.98
CA ARG A 55 -29.55 4.13 -29.81
C ARG A 55 -29.96 4.82 -28.50
N MET A 56 -29.96 6.16 -28.48
CA MET A 56 -30.17 6.95 -27.28
C MET A 56 -31.65 7.29 -27.05
N ILE A 57 -32.41 7.54 -28.12
CA ILE A 57 -33.80 8.01 -28.03
C ILE A 57 -34.83 7.06 -28.64
N GLY A 58 -34.39 6.00 -29.34
CA GLY A 58 -35.27 5.13 -30.11
C GLY A 58 -36.16 4.25 -29.23
N THR A 59 -37.40 4.10 -29.67
CA THR A 59 -38.44 3.27 -29.07
C THR A 59 -38.72 2.03 -29.93
N ALA A 60 -39.75 1.26 -29.57
CA ALA A 60 -40.19 0.12 -30.37
C ALA A 60 -40.55 0.51 -31.82
N ASP A 61 -40.93 1.78 -32.06
CA ASP A 61 -41.32 2.28 -33.39
C ASP A 61 -40.12 2.36 -34.36
N ALA A 62 -38.91 2.54 -33.84
CA ALA A 62 -37.68 2.57 -34.63
C ALA A 62 -37.19 1.17 -35.05
N VAL A 63 -37.62 0.13 -34.35
CA VAL A 63 -37.13 -1.24 -34.54
C VAL A 63 -37.32 -1.75 -35.99
N PRO A 64 -38.49 -1.58 -36.65
CA PRO A 64 -38.65 -2.04 -38.02
C PRO A 64 -37.70 -1.36 -39.01
N ALA A 65 -37.41 -0.06 -38.82
CA ALA A 65 -36.51 0.69 -39.71
C ALA A 65 -35.05 0.25 -39.53
N LEU A 66 -34.62 0.02 -38.30
CA LEU A 66 -33.29 -0.51 -37.99
C LEU A 66 -33.14 -1.98 -38.45
N SER A 67 -34.18 -2.79 -38.28
CA SER A 67 -34.22 -4.20 -38.70
C SER A 67 -33.96 -4.37 -40.19
N ALA A 68 -34.50 -3.48 -41.02
CA ALA A 68 -34.29 -3.49 -42.46
C ALA A 68 -32.81 -3.33 -42.88
N LEU A 69 -31.97 -2.76 -42.01
CA LEU A 69 -30.54 -2.53 -42.25
C LEU A 69 -29.66 -3.69 -41.79
N LEU A 70 -30.20 -4.68 -41.06
CA LEU A 70 -29.40 -5.77 -40.47
C LEU A 70 -28.74 -6.69 -41.51
N GLY A 71 -29.32 -6.79 -42.71
CA GLY A 71 -28.75 -7.57 -43.82
C GLY A 71 -27.79 -6.78 -44.73
N ASP A 72 -27.64 -5.48 -44.50
CA ASP A 72 -26.81 -4.60 -45.32
C ASP A 72 -25.33 -4.74 -44.91
N LYS A 73 -24.43 -4.96 -45.88
CA LYS A 73 -23.01 -5.21 -45.60
C LYS A 73 -22.31 -4.02 -44.92
N ASP A 74 -22.75 -2.80 -45.21
CA ASP A 74 -22.12 -1.56 -44.75
C ASP A 74 -22.82 -0.97 -43.50
N LEU A 75 -24.12 -1.21 -43.35
CA LEU A 75 -24.94 -0.62 -42.28
C LEU A 75 -25.34 -1.59 -41.16
N SER A 76 -25.14 -2.91 -41.34
CA SER A 76 -25.52 -3.91 -40.34
C SER A 76 -24.88 -3.66 -38.97
N GLU A 77 -23.61 -3.22 -38.93
CA GLU A 77 -22.94 -2.90 -37.67
C GLU A 77 -23.62 -1.76 -36.90
N MET A 78 -23.96 -0.66 -37.58
CA MET A 78 -24.62 0.49 -36.93
C MET A 78 -26.06 0.16 -36.54
N ALA A 79 -26.74 -0.67 -37.33
CA ALA A 79 -28.06 -1.17 -36.99
C ALA A 79 -28.04 -2.07 -35.73
N ARG A 80 -27.07 -3.00 -35.63
CA ARG A 80 -26.84 -3.81 -34.43
C ARG A 80 -26.51 -2.95 -33.22
N PHE A 81 -25.58 -2.01 -33.37
CA PHE A 81 -25.19 -1.06 -32.31
C PHE A 81 -26.37 -0.28 -31.73
N ALA A 82 -27.33 0.11 -32.57
CA ALA A 82 -28.53 0.81 -32.13
C ALA A 82 -29.56 -0.13 -31.46
N LEU A 83 -29.79 -1.31 -32.05
CA LEU A 83 -30.82 -2.27 -31.60
C LEU A 83 -30.41 -3.08 -30.36
N GLU A 84 -29.13 -3.38 -30.19
CA GLU A 84 -28.60 -4.22 -29.11
C GLU A 84 -29.07 -3.78 -27.70
N PRO A 85 -28.90 -2.52 -27.27
CA PRO A 85 -29.29 -2.08 -25.94
C PRO A 85 -30.80 -1.84 -25.77
N MET A 86 -31.61 -1.92 -26.84
CA MET A 86 -33.04 -1.61 -26.76
C MET A 86 -33.79 -2.66 -25.91
N PRO A 87 -34.52 -2.28 -24.85
CA PRO A 87 -35.15 -3.23 -23.93
C PRO A 87 -36.42 -3.91 -24.51
N TYR A 88 -36.74 -3.65 -25.78
CA TYR A 88 -37.97 -4.09 -26.42
C TYR A 88 -37.85 -5.52 -27.00
N PRO A 89 -38.85 -6.40 -26.80
CA PRO A 89 -38.86 -7.75 -27.39
C PRO A 89 -38.74 -7.76 -28.92
N GLN A 90 -39.30 -6.74 -29.59
CA GLN A 90 -39.26 -6.58 -31.04
C GLN A 90 -37.83 -6.50 -31.57
N ALA A 91 -36.90 -5.91 -30.81
CA ALA A 91 -35.49 -5.85 -31.22
C ALA A 91 -34.84 -7.24 -31.23
N GLY A 92 -35.20 -8.11 -30.26
CA GLY A 92 -34.77 -9.52 -30.27
C GLY A 92 -35.37 -10.29 -31.45
N GLU A 93 -36.66 -10.08 -31.74
CA GLU A 93 -37.33 -10.67 -32.89
C GLU A 93 -36.66 -10.26 -34.22
N ALA A 94 -36.30 -8.99 -34.37
CA ALA A 94 -35.59 -8.48 -35.54
C ALA A 94 -34.27 -9.23 -35.78
N PHE A 95 -33.46 -9.42 -34.73
CA PHE A 95 -32.22 -10.19 -34.84
C PHE A 95 -32.47 -11.66 -35.19
N ARG A 96 -33.47 -12.32 -34.58
CA ARG A 96 -33.79 -13.72 -34.89
C ARG A 96 -34.23 -13.90 -36.34
N GLN A 97 -35.05 -12.98 -36.87
CA GLN A 97 -35.46 -13.00 -38.27
C GLN A 97 -34.29 -12.72 -39.22
N ALA A 98 -33.41 -11.78 -38.88
CA ALA A 98 -32.24 -11.42 -39.69
C ALA A 98 -31.21 -12.57 -39.74
N MET A 99 -31.02 -13.29 -38.63
CA MET A 99 -30.12 -14.45 -38.56
C MET A 99 -30.47 -15.53 -39.60
N GLY A 100 -31.76 -15.82 -39.78
CA GLY A 100 -32.24 -16.80 -40.76
C GLY A 100 -32.07 -16.36 -42.22
N LYS A 101 -31.90 -15.06 -42.48
CA LYS A 101 -31.82 -14.47 -43.83
C LYS A 101 -30.40 -14.07 -44.25
N THR A 102 -29.44 -14.07 -43.33
CA THR A 102 -28.06 -13.62 -43.55
C THR A 102 -27.11 -14.81 -43.61
N THR A 103 -25.89 -14.64 -44.11
CA THR A 103 -24.81 -15.66 -44.15
C THR A 103 -23.45 -15.01 -43.86
N GLY A 104 -22.43 -15.83 -43.59
CA GLY A 104 -21.05 -15.34 -43.38
C GLY A 104 -20.93 -14.38 -42.19
N GLU A 105 -20.05 -13.38 -42.32
CA GLU A 105 -19.72 -12.42 -41.25
C GLU A 105 -20.95 -11.70 -40.68
N VAL A 106 -21.92 -11.35 -41.52
CA VAL A 106 -23.14 -10.65 -41.10
C VAL A 106 -24.00 -11.54 -40.19
N ARG A 107 -24.10 -12.84 -40.50
CA ARG A 107 -24.83 -13.80 -39.65
C ARG A 107 -24.13 -13.95 -38.29
N VAL A 108 -22.81 -14.12 -38.29
CA VAL A 108 -22.00 -14.22 -37.06
C VAL A 108 -22.21 -12.99 -36.18
N ALA A 109 -22.21 -11.80 -36.78
CA ALA A 109 -22.40 -10.56 -36.07
C ALA A 109 -23.80 -10.45 -35.43
N ILE A 110 -24.84 -10.92 -36.12
CA ILE A 110 -26.21 -11.00 -35.58
C ILE A 110 -26.33 -12.01 -34.44
N ILE A 111 -25.67 -13.17 -34.56
CA ILE A 111 -25.60 -14.18 -33.49
C ILE A 111 -25.00 -13.56 -32.22
N ASN A 112 -23.92 -12.79 -32.35
CA ASN A 112 -23.29 -12.09 -31.23
C ASN A 112 -24.23 -11.05 -30.59
N SER A 113 -25.03 -10.33 -31.39
CA SER A 113 -26.05 -9.41 -30.86
C SER A 113 -27.15 -10.14 -30.07
N LEU A 114 -27.57 -11.33 -30.51
CA LEU A 114 -28.52 -12.18 -29.77
C LEU A 114 -27.93 -12.65 -28.43
N ALA A 115 -26.64 -13.01 -28.42
CA ALA A 115 -25.90 -13.38 -27.22
C ALA A 115 -25.82 -12.23 -26.21
N ALA A 116 -25.43 -11.03 -26.67
CA ALA A 116 -25.32 -9.83 -25.84
C ALA A 116 -26.66 -9.46 -25.17
N ARG A 117 -27.76 -9.68 -25.88
CA ARG A 117 -29.13 -9.48 -25.38
C ARG A 117 -29.64 -10.61 -24.48
N LYS A 118 -28.91 -11.74 -24.39
CA LYS A 118 -29.34 -12.97 -23.70
C LYS A 118 -30.73 -13.45 -24.16
N ASP A 119 -30.96 -13.42 -25.47
CA ASP A 119 -32.26 -13.73 -26.06
C ASP A 119 -32.61 -15.23 -25.95
N ALA A 120 -33.39 -15.61 -24.94
CA ALA A 120 -33.81 -16.99 -24.73
C ALA A 120 -34.65 -17.58 -25.88
N GLN A 121 -35.36 -16.76 -26.65
CA GLN A 121 -36.18 -17.22 -27.77
C GLN A 121 -35.30 -17.57 -29.00
N ALA A 122 -34.04 -17.14 -29.02
CA ALA A 122 -33.09 -17.51 -30.06
C ALA A 122 -32.53 -18.94 -29.91
N VAL A 123 -32.66 -19.55 -28.73
CA VAL A 123 -32.02 -20.84 -28.39
C VAL A 123 -32.33 -21.96 -29.40
N PRO A 124 -33.58 -22.21 -29.85
CA PRO A 124 -33.85 -23.26 -30.82
C PRO A 124 -33.15 -23.04 -32.17
N ALA A 125 -33.15 -21.79 -32.64
CA ALA A 125 -32.55 -21.43 -33.92
C ALA A 125 -31.02 -21.45 -33.87
N LEU A 126 -30.41 -21.01 -32.76
CA LEU A 126 -28.97 -21.12 -32.53
C LEU A 126 -28.54 -22.59 -32.39
N SER A 127 -29.33 -23.41 -31.72
CA SER A 127 -29.04 -24.85 -31.56
C SER A 127 -28.99 -25.58 -32.90
N ALA A 128 -29.83 -25.16 -33.87
CA ALA A 128 -29.84 -25.74 -35.21
C ALA A 128 -28.58 -25.40 -36.05
N LEU A 129 -27.79 -24.40 -35.64
CA LEU A 129 -26.55 -24.02 -36.32
C LEU A 129 -25.33 -24.82 -35.81
N LEU A 130 -25.45 -25.49 -34.67
CA LEU A 130 -24.36 -26.26 -34.07
C LEU A 130 -23.98 -27.46 -34.96
N GLY A 131 -22.68 -27.61 -35.24
CA GLY A 131 -22.16 -28.69 -36.08
C GLY A 131 -22.48 -28.53 -37.57
N GLY A 132 -23.01 -27.38 -37.98
CA GLY A 132 -23.31 -27.07 -39.37
C GLY A 132 -22.05 -26.95 -40.25
N ALA A 133 -22.26 -26.90 -41.58
CA ALA A 133 -21.19 -26.75 -42.56
C ALA A 133 -20.47 -25.39 -42.47
N ASP A 134 -21.18 -24.35 -42.04
CA ASP A 134 -20.63 -23.02 -41.76
C ASP A 134 -19.99 -23.02 -40.36
N LYS A 135 -18.66 -23.20 -40.33
CA LYS A 135 -17.90 -23.37 -39.08
C LYS A 135 -17.89 -22.10 -38.22
N ASP A 136 -17.81 -20.92 -38.85
CA ASP A 136 -17.82 -19.65 -38.13
C ASP A 136 -19.19 -19.39 -37.49
N ALA A 137 -20.28 -19.66 -38.22
CA ALA A 137 -21.63 -19.56 -37.66
C ALA A 137 -21.88 -20.60 -36.54
N SER A 138 -21.36 -21.82 -36.67
CA SER A 138 -21.45 -22.86 -35.64
C SER A 138 -20.71 -22.46 -34.36
N ALA A 139 -19.48 -21.96 -34.48
CA ALA A 139 -18.69 -21.49 -33.34
C ALA A 139 -19.36 -20.28 -32.64
N ALA A 140 -19.84 -19.31 -33.43
CA ALA A 140 -20.58 -18.16 -32.90
C ALA A 140 -21.87 -18.59 -32.19
N ALA A 141 -22.61 -19.57 -32.75
CA ALA A 141 -23.82 -20.09 -32.13
C ALA A 141 -23.53 -20.81 -30.81
N ALA A 142 -22.45 -21.58 -30.73
CA ALA A 142 -22.02 -22.22 -29.49
C ALA A 142 -21.70 -21.18 -28.41
N ALA A 143 -20.87 -20.18 -28.73
CA ALA A 143 -20.54 -19.08 -27.83
C ALA A 143 -21.80 -18.31 -27.37
N ALA A 144 -22.72 -18.04 -28.31
CA ALA A 144 -23.97 -17.34 -28.02
C ALA A 144 -24.87 -18.11 -27.05
N LEU A 145 -25.04 -19.42 -27.27
CA LEU A 145 -25.78 -20.29 -26.35
C LEU A 145 -25.13 -20.31 -24.96
N GLY A 146 -23.80 -20.31 -24.90
CA GLY A 146 -23.05 -20.25 -23.65
C GLY A 146 -23.33 -18.97 -22.86
N GLN A 147 -23.42 -17.82 -23.54
CA GLN A 147 -23.73 -16.54 -22.91
C GLN A 147 -25.21 -16.36 -22.54
N ILE A 148 -26.13 -16.92 -23.34
CA ILE A 148 -27.57 -16.94 -23.04
C ILE A 148 -27.84 -17.77 -21.79
N ALA A 149 -27.15 -18.92 -21.65
CA ALA A 149 -27.11 -19.75 -20.45
C ALA A 149 -28.47 -20.15 -19.86
N THR A 150 -29.48 -20.38 -20.70
CA THR A 150 -30.72 -21.03 -20.26
C THR A 150 -30.51 -22.53 -20.08
N ALA A 151 -31.46 -23.17 -19.40
CA ALA A 151 -31.56 -24.62 -19.30
C ALA A 151 -31.44 -25.32 -20.66
N GLU A 152 -32.23 -24.87 -21.62
CA GLU A 152 -32.34 -25.43 -22.97
C GLU A 152 -31.05 -25.21 -23.76
N ALA A 153 -30.42 -24.03 -23.61
CA ALA A 153 -29.14 -23.73 -24.24
C ALA A 153 -28.03 -24.64 -23.71
N ALA A 154 -28.02 -24.88 -22.40
CA ALA A 154 -27.05 -25.77 -21.76
C ALA A 154 -27.23 -27.23 -22.20
N ASP A 155 -28.46 -27.71 -22.38
CA ASP A 155 -28.71 -29.06 -22.92
C ASP A 155 -28.27 -29.20 -24.38
N ALA A 156 -28.52 -28.17 -25.20
CA ALA A 156 -28.09 -28.15 -26.59
C ALA A 156 -26.54 -28.21 -26.68
N LEU A 157 -25.86 -27.40 -25.87
CA LEU A 157 -24.40 -27.41 -25.78
C LEU A 157 -23.84 -28.72 -25.22
N ALA A 158 -24.51 -29.33 -24.25
CA ALA A 158 -24.08 -30.62 -23.69
C ALA A 158 -24.12 -31.73 -24.74
N ARG A 159 -25.13 -31.73 -25.63
CA ARG A 159 -25.23 -32.66 -26.77
C ARG A 159 -24.19 -32.34 -27.84
N TYR A 160 -23.99 -31.07 -28.16
CA TYR A 160 -22.99 -30.64 -29.13
C TYR A 160 -21.58 -31.03 -28.70
N HIS A 161 -21.23 -30.82 -27.42
CA HIS A 161 -19.97 -31.25 -26.84
C HIS A 161 -19.70 -32.75 -27.03
N ASP A 162 -20.72 -33.62 -26.90
CA ASP A 162 -20.55 -35.07 -27.06
C ASP A 162 -20.33 -35.50 -28.52
N GLN A 163 -20.80 -34.69 -29.47
CA GLN A 163 -20.78 -35.00 -30.90
C GLN A 163 -19.70 -34.20 -31.65
N ALA A 164 -19.02 -33.26 -30.98
CA ALA A 164 -18.05 -32.37 -31.59
C ALA A 164 -16.85 -33.15 -32.16
N ASP A 165 -16.47 -32.82 -33.39
CA ASP A 165 -15.23 -33.28 -34.02
C ASP A 165 -14.00 -32.64 -33.33
N GLU A 166 -12.80 -33.20 -33.56
CA GLU A 166 -11.55 -32.71 -32.93
C GLU A 166 -11.34 -31.20 -33.09
N ALA A 167 -11.75 -30.63 -34.22
CA ALA A 167 -11.59 -29.20 -34.51
C ALA A 167 -12.53 -28.32 -33.65
N ASN A 168 -13.66 -28.85 -33.19
CA ASN A 168 -14.68 -28.09 -32.47
C ASN A 168 -14.81 -28.51 -30.99
N LYS A 169 -14.11 -29.55 -30.54
CA LYS A 169 -14.15 -30.01 -29.14
C LYS A 169 -13.82 -28.92 -28.12
N GLU A 170 -12.77 -28.14 -28.38
CA GLU A 170 -12.37 -27.05 -27.48
C GLU A 170 -13.44 -25.96 -27.40
N ALA A 171 -13.90 -25.45 -28.54
CA ALA A 171 -14.97 -24.45 -28.59
C ALA A 171 -16.28 -24.93 -27.95
N ALA A 172 -16.63 -26.22 -28.13
CA ALA A 172 -17.79 -26.82 -27.49
C ALA A 172 -17.64 -26.90 -25.97
N ALA A 173 -16.45 -27.23 -25.47
CA ALA A 173 -16.16 -27.27 -24.05
C ALA A 173 -16.16 -25.88 -23.41
N GLU A 174 -15.62 -24.87 -24.09
CA GLU A 174 -15.66 -23.47 -23.64
C GLU A 174 -17.10 -22.94 -23.56
N ALA A 175 -17.91 -23.18 -24.60
CA ALA A 175 -19.30 -22.78 -24.63
C ALA A 175 -20.11 -23.47 -23.51
N LEU A 176 -19.85 -24.77 -23.26
CA LEU A 176 -20.52 -25.50 -22.20
C LEU A 176 -20.11 -25.01 -20.80
N LEU A 177 -18.84 -24.64 -20.61
CA LEU A 177 -18.36 -24.01 -19.37
C LEU A 177 -19.08 -22.67 -19.13
N ALA A 178 -19.14 -21.81 -20.14
CA ALA A 178 -19.83 -20.53 -20.06
C ALA A 178 -21.33 -20.70 -19.72
N ALA A 179 -21.98 -21.71 -20.31
CA ALA A 179 -23.37 -22.05 -19.96
C ALA A 179 -23.50 -22.48 -18.49
N ALA A 180 -22.59 -23.32 -17.99
CA ALA A 180 -22.59 -23.77 -16.61
C ALA A 180 -22.38 -22.61 -15.61
N GLU A 181 -21.44 -21.69 -15.89
CA GLU A 181 -21.22 -20.48 -15.11
C GLU A 181 -22.46 -19.56 -15.12
N GLY A 182 -23.13 -19.42 -16.26
CA GLY A 182 -24.38 -18.67 -16.36
C GLY A 182 -25.52 -19.32 -15.57
N LEU A 183 -25.61 -20.65 -15.57
CA LEU A 183 -26.57 -21.39 -14.72
C LEU A 183 -26.30 -21.16 -13.23
N LEU A 184 -25.04 -21.09 -12.79
CA LEU A 184 -24.69 -20.72 -11.41
C LEU A 184 -25.20 -19.32 -11.04
N LYS A 185 -25.07 -18.35 -11.95
CA LYS A 185 -25.60 -16.97 -11.75
C LYS A 185 -27.12 -16.95 -11.59
N THR A 186 -27.84 -17.88 -12.23
CA THR A 186 -29.30 -18.04 -12.10
C THR A 186 -29.72 -19.01 -10.98
N LYS A 187 -28.79 -19.43 -10.11
CA LYS A 187 -29.00 -20.36 -8.98
C LYS A 187 -29.48 -21.76 -9.40
N GLN A 188 -29.23 -22.18 -10.64
CA GLN A 188 -29.48 -23.55 -11.11
C GLN A 188 -28.29 -24.46 -10.80
N THR A 189 -27.92 -24.54 -9.53
CA THR A 189 -26.68 -25.15 -9.05
C THR A 189 -26.55 -26.63 -9.40
N ASP A 190 -27.63 -27.41 -9.30
CA ASP A 190 -27.59 -28.85 -9.57
C ASP A 190 -27.26 -29.15 -11.03
N ARG A 191 -27.87 -28.39 -11.93
CA ARG A 191 -27.66 -28.52 -13.37
C ARG A 191 -26.27 -28.06 -13.77
N ALA A 192 -25.83 -26.91 -13.26
CA ALA A 192 -24.48 -26.41 -13.47
C ALA A 192 -23.43 -27.43 -12.98
N ALA A 193 -23.61 -27.99 -11.77
CA ALA A 193 -22.71 -28.97 -11.19
C ALA A 193 -22.58 -30.23 -12.05
N ALA A 194 -23.67 -30.72 -12.66
CA ALA A 194 -23.62 -31.86 -13.56
C ALA A 194 -22.75 -31.58 -14.82
N LEU A 195 -22.88 -30.38 -15.40
CA LEU A 195 -22.09 -29.98 -16.56
C LEU A 195 -20.61 -29.75 -16.21
N LEU A 196 -20.33 -29.10 -15.09
CA LEU A 196 -18.96 -28.89 -14.61
C LEU A 196 -18.27 -30.22 -14.27
N ALA A 197 -18.99 -31.18 -13.67
CA ALA A 197 -18.46 -32.51 -13.41
C ALA A 197 -18.10 -33.26 -14.72
N LYS A 198 -18.94 -33.12 -15.75
CA LYS A 198 -18.67 -33.66 -17.08
C LYS A 198 -17.41 -33.05 -17.69
N LEU A 199 -17.28 -31.72 -17.67
CA LEU A 199 -16.12 -31.01 -18.19
C LEU A 199 -14.84 -31.31 -17.40
N TYR A 200 -14.94 -31.55 -16.09
CA TYR A 200 -13.81 -31.90 -15.25
C TYR A 200 -13.31 -33.33 -15.48
N THR A 201 -14.21 -34.30 -15.63
CA THR A 201 -13.87 -35.73 -15.73
C THR A 201 -13.65 -36.22 -17.17
N GLY A 202 -14.08 -35.44 -18.16
CA GLY A 202 -13.87 -35.72 -19.59
C GLY A 202 -12.50 -35.33 -20.13
N ASP A 203 -12.37 -35.37 -21.46
CA ASP A 203 -11.14 -35.06 -22.20
C ASP A 203 -10.97 -33.55 -22.51
N SER A 204 -11.61 -32.69 -21.72
CA SER A 204 -11.54 -31.24 -21.93
C SER A 204 -10.11 -30.71 -21.75
N PRO A 205 -9.71 -29.64 -22.46
CA PRO A 205 -8.46 -28.93 -22.22
C PRO A 205 -8.21 -28.62 -20.74
N ARG A 206 -6.93 -28.63 -20.33
CA ARG A 206 -6.55 -28.49 -18.91
C ARG A 206 -7.14 -27.24 -18.25
N HIS A 207 -7.13 -26.11 -18.94
CA HIS A 207 -7.65 -24.85 -18.38
C HIS A 207 -9.17 -24.92 -18.11
N ILE A 208 -9.94 -25.61 -18.98
CA ILE A 208 -11.37 -25.87 -18.78
C ILE A 208 -11.58 -26.82 -17.61
N ARG A 209 -10.79 -27.90 -17.48
CA ARG A 209 -10.88 -28.80 -16.32
C ARG A 209 -10.61 -28.09 -15.01
N MET A 210 -9.62 -27.19 -14.99
CA MET A 210 -9.29 -26.37 -13.82
C MET A 210 -10.43 -25.43 -13.42
N ALA A 211 -10.97 -24.67 -14.39
CA ALA A 211 -12.12 -23.79 -14.15
C ALA A 211 -13.34 -24.59 -13.67
N SER A 212 -13.64 -25.70 -14.36
CA SER A 212 -14.77 -26.57 -14.03
C SER A 212 -14.66 -27.17 -12.64
N PHE A 213 -13.46 -27.63 -12.24
CA PHE A 213 -13.22 -28.16 -10.91
C PHE A 213 -13.43 -27.12 -9.82
N ARG A 214 -12.91 -25.90 -10.03
CA ARG A 214 -13.07 -24.79 -9.09
C ARG A 214 -14.54 -24.44 -8.90
N ASP A 215 -15.25 -24.21 -10.00
CA ASP A 215 -16.65 -23.79 -9.94
C ASP A 215 -17.54 -24.90 -9.38
N LEU A 216 -17.25 -26.16 -9.69
CA LEU A 216 -17.95 -27.31 -9.12
C LEU A 216 -17.76 -27.39 -7.60
N ALA A 217 -16.54 -27.21 -7.11
CA ALA A 217 -16.24 -27.23 -5.68
C ALA A 217 -16.95 -26.08 -4.94
N LEU A 218 -16.94 -24.87 -5.50
CA LEU A 218 -17.61 -23.71 -4.89
C LEU A 218 -19.13 -23.78 -4.99
N ALA A 219 -19.68 -24.42 -6.02
CA ALA A 219 -21.10 -24.72 -6.14
C ALA A 219 -21.59 -25.76 -5.12
N ARG A 220 -20.69 -26.62 -4.61
CA ARG A 220 -20.97 -27.74 -3.70
C ARG A 220 -20.05 -27.75 -2.48
N PRO A 221 -20.12 -26.73 -1.59
CA PRO A 221 -19.20 -26.61 -0.47
C PRO A 221 -19.24 -27.82 0.50
N ASP A 222 -20.36 -28.52 0.60
CA ASP A 222 -20.48 -29.72 1.44
C ASP A 222 -19.72 -30.94 0.91
N GLN A 223 -19.53 -31.03 -0.41
CA GLN A 223 -18.83 -32.14 -1.08
C GLN A 223 -17.39 -31.77 -1.45
N ALA A 224 -17.10 -30.47 -1.52
CA ALA A 224 -15.81 -29.95 -1.92
C ALA A 224 -14.61 -30.50 -1.09
N PRO A 225 -14.69 -30.68 0.25
CA PRO A 225 -13.58 -31.21 1.02
C PRO A 225 -13.07 -32.59 0.54
N ASP A 226 -13.97 -33.52 0.22
CA ASP A 226 -13.59 -34.83 -0.31
C ASP A 226 -13.02 -34.72 -1.73
N MET A 227 -13.61 -33.84 -2.55
CA MET A 227 -13.14 -33.58 -3.91
C MET A 227 -11.72 -33.02 -3.95
N VAL A 228 -11.44 -31.97 -3.15
CA VAL A 228 -10.11 -31.35 -3.09
C VAL A 228 -9.08 -32.30 -2.53
N LEU A 229 -9.43 -33.12 -1.52
CA LEU A 229 -8.51 -34.12 -0.97
C LEU A 229 -8.12 -35.19 -2.00
N LYS A 230 -9.07 -35.62 -2.85
CA LYS A 230 -8.76 -36.54 -3.95
C LYS A 230 -7.77 -35.93 -4.94
N VAL A 231 -7.90 -34.63 -5.24
CA VAL A 231 -6.97 -33.91 -6.12
C VAL A 231 -5.60 -33.70 -5.46
N LEU A 232 -5.57 -33.33 -4.18
CA LEU A 232 -4.34 -33.16 -3.39
C LEU A 232 -3.54 -34.47 -3.26
N ALA A 233 -4.21 -35.63 -3.27
CA ALA A 233 -3.58 -36.95 -3.28
C ALA A 233 -3.01 -37.35 -4.66
N GLY A 234 -3.32 -36.58 -5.71
CA GLY A 234 -2.89 -36.84 -7.08
C GLY A 234 -1.43 -36.47 -7.36
N ARG A 235 -1.10 -36.38 -8.65
CA ARG A 235 0.25 -36.03 -9.15
C ARG A 235 0.30 -34.77 -10.01
N ASP A 236 -0.85 -34.27 -10.47
CA ASP A 236 -0.91 -33.05 -11.30
C ASP A 236 -0.63 -31.82 -10.43
N ARG A 237 0.54 -31.22 -10.66
CA ARG A 237 1.03 -30.06 -9.93
C ARG A 237 0.05 -28.89 -9.96
N MET A 238 -0.49 -28.55 -11.13
CA MET A 238 -1.37 -27.38 -11.26
C MET A 238 -2.71 -27.62 -10.57
N MET A 239 -3.22 -28.85 -10.66
CA MET A 239 -4.46 -29.23 -9.97
C MET A 239 -4.28 -29.28 -8.45
N ILE A 240 -3.14 -29.72 -7.94
CA ILE A 240 -2.82 -29.68 -6.50
C ILE A 240 -2.78 -28.24 -5.99
N ASP A 241 -2.10 -27.36 -6.71
CA ASP A 241 -1.97 -25.94 -6.33
C ASP A 241 -3.37 -25.26 -6.34
N LEU A 242 -4.22 -25.58 -7.34
CA LEU A 242 -5.62 -25.13 -7.40
C LEU A 242 -6.47 -25.70 -6.25
N ALA A 243 -6.34 -26.99 -5.93
CA ALA A 243 -7.10 -27.61 -4.84
C ALA A 243 -6.74 -26.98 -3.48
N ALA A 244 -5.48 -26.64 -3.26
CA ALA A 244 -5.05 -25.90 -2.07
C ALA A 244 -5.64 -24.48 -2.03
N GLN A 245 -5.73 -23.78 -3.16
CA GLN A 245 -6.41 -22.50 -3.23
C GLN A 245 -7.90 -22.64 -2.84
N ILE A 246 -8.59 -23.66 -3.38
CA ILE A 246 -10.00 -23.92 -3.06
C ILE A 246 -10.16 -24.23 -1.57
N VAL A 247 -9.26 -25.01 -0.95
CA VAL A 247 -9.29 -25.24 0.52
C VAL A 247 -9.27 -23.94 1.30
N ALA A 248 -8.54 -22.91 0.86
CA ALA A 248 -8.54 -21.61 1.52
C ALA A 248 -9.80 -20.77 1.25
N GLU A 249 -10.46 -20.96 0.12
CA GLU A 249 -11.67 -20.22 -0.29
C GLU A 249 -12.97 -20.82 0.25
N LEU A 250 -12.98 -22.12 0.60
CA LEU A 250 -14.17 -22.79 1.12
C LEU A 250 -14.66 -22.15 2.42
N PRO A 251 -15.99 -22.05 2.63
CA PRO A 251 -16.56 -21.57 3.88
C PRO A 251 -15.97 -22.28 5.11
N ALA A 252 -15.88 -21.56 6.22
CA ALA A 252 -15.43 -22.14 7.49
C ALA A 252 -16.36 -23.29 7.90
N SER A 253 -15.78 -24.44 8.25
CA SER A 253 -16.51 -25.65 8.61
C SER A 253 -15.60 -26.57 9.43
N ASP A 254 -15.97 -26.79 10.70
CA ASP A 254 -15.20 -27.68 11.59
C ASP A 254 -15.11 -29.10 11.01
N LYS A 255 -16.20 -29.61 10.43
CA LYS A 255 -16.23 -30.91 9.77
C LYS A 255 -15.22 -31.00 8.61
N ALA A 256 -15.12 -29.94 7.80
CA ALA A 256 -14.15 -29.89 6.70
C ALA A 256 -12.71 -29.80 7.24
N ALA A 257 -12.48 -28.94 8.23
CA ALA A 257 -11.17 -28.77 8.86
C ALA A 257 -10.67 -30.07 9.53
N GLU A 258 -11.54 -30.80 10.23
CA GLU A 258 -11.25 -32.12 10.80
C GLU A 258 -10.92 -33.17 9.74
N LEU A 259 -11.64 -33.14 8.61
CA LEU A 259 -11.37 -34.02 7.47
C LEU A 259 -10.01 -33.71 6.84
N PHE A 260 -9.67 -32.44 6.63
CA PHE A 260 -8.35 -32.03 6.14
C PHE A 260 -7.24 -32.45 7.11
N ALA A 261 -7.42 -32.19 8.41
CA ALA A 261 -6.47 -32.56 9.45
C ALA A 261 -6.20 -34.08 9.45
N ARG A 262 -7.26 -34.89 9.43
CA ARG A 262 -7.14 -36.36 9.42
C ARG A 262 -6.47 -36.90 8.18
N LYS A 263 -6.69 -36.29 7.01
CA LYS A 263 -6.15 -36.77 5.73
C LYS A 263 -4.76 -36.24 5.41
N LEU A 264 -4.34 -35.12 6.00
CA LEU A 264 -3.03 -34.51 5.77
C LEU A 264 -1.87 -35.53 5.83
N PRO A 265 -1.71 -36.38 6.86
CA PRO A 265 -0.58 -37.31 6.94
C PRO A 265 -0.55 -38.37 5.81
N SER A 266 -1.68 -38.64 5.17
CA SER A 266 -1.79 -39.63 4.09
C SER A 266 -1.50 -39.09 2.68
N LEU A 267 -1.34 -37.77 2.55
CA LEU A 267 -1.03 -37.13 1.27
C LEU A 267 0.45 -37.32 0.91
N SER A 268 0.76 -37.17 -0.38
CA SER A 268 2.16 -37.05 -0.83
C SER A 268 2.82 -35.80 -0.22
N ALA A 269 4.15 -35.73 -0.15
CA ALA A 269 4.85 -34.55 0.37
C ALA A 269 4.39 -33.24 -0.31
N ARG A 270 4.11 -33.28 -1.62
CA ARG A 270 3.56 -32.14 -2.36
C ARG A 270 2.14 -31.78 -1.91
N GLY A 271 1.28 -32.78 -1.74
CA GLY A 271 -0.09 -32.59 -1.25
C GLY A 271 -0.11 -32.08 0.19
N GLN A 272 0.78 -32.58 1.04
CA GLN A 272 0.98 -32.11 2.42
C GLN A 272 1.40 -30.64 2.44
N LEU A 273 2.44 -30.29 1.69
CA LEU A 273 2.92 -28.92 1.57
C LEU A 273 1.81 -27.96 1.09
N ALA A 274 1.07 -28.35 0.06
CA ALA A 274 -0.02 -27.55 -0.50
C ALA A 274 -1.16 -27.37 0.52
N LEU A 275 -1.55 -28.44 1.20
CA LEU A 275 -2.62 -28.40 2.20
C LEU A 275 -2.21 -27.57 3.43
N VAL A 276 -0.99 -27.73 3.97
CA VAL A 276 -0.50 -26.92 5.10
C VAL A 276 -0.56 -25.43 4.78
N ARG A 277 -0.12 -25.02 3.59
CA ARG A 277 -0.21 -23.62 3.13
C ARG A 277 -1.64 -23.12 2.99
N ALA A 278 -2.56 -23.99 2.60
CA ALA A 278 -3.98 -23.66 2.53
C ALA A 278 -4.60 -23.48 3.92
N LEU A 279 -4.27 -24.38 4.86
CA LEU A 279 -4.73 -24.32 6.24
C LEU A 279 -4.23 -23.06 6.98
N ALA A 280 -3.12 -22.47 6.54
CA ALA A 280 -2.61 -21.19 7.05
C ALA A 280 -3.58 -20.00 6.83
N ARG A 281 -4.61 -20.15 6.00
CA ARG A 281 -5.65 -19.12 5.76
C ARG A 281 -6.99 -19.48 6.38
N ARG A 282 -7.02 -20.56 7.17
CA ARG A 282 -8.22 -21.09 7.83
C ARG A 282 -8.14 -20.81 9.33
N SER A 283 -9.27 -20.47 9.93
CA SER A 283 -9.34 -20.04 11.35
C SER A 283 -9.76 -21.16 12.30
N GLU A 284 -10.18 -22.32 11.77
CA GLU A 284 -10.72 -23.40 12.59
C GLU A 284 -9.65 -24.07 13.48
N PRO A 285 -9.98 -24.43 14.73
CA PRO A 285 -9.03 -25.10 15.63
C PRO A 285 -8.43 -26.38 15.06
N ALA A 286 -9.20 -27.17 14.31
CA ALA A 286 -8.72 -28.40 13.67
C ALA A 286 -7.69 -28.11 12.56
N ALA A 287 -7.87 -27.02 11.79
CA ALA A 287 -6.90 -26.59 10.79
C ALA A 287 -5.57 -26.18 11.47
N ARG A 288 -5.64 -25.40 12.55
CA ARG A 288 -4.45 -25.06 13.35
C ARG A 288 -3.78 -26.30 13.94
N SER A 289 -4.54 -27.24 14.49
CA SER A 289 -4.00 -28.49 15.05
C SER A 289 -3.24 -29.31 14.01
N ALA A 290 -3.75 -29.38 12.77
CA ALA A 290 -3.05 -30.05 11.67
C ALA A 290 -1.73 -29.35 11.31
N VAL A 291 -1.71 -28.01 11.29
CA VAL A 291 -0.48 -27.23 11.07
C VAL A 291 0.52 -27.47 12.20
N VAL A 292 0.08 -27.51 13.46
CA VAL A 292 0.93 -27.83 14.62
C VAL A 292 1.58 -29.20 14.48
N GLN A 293 0.81 -30.22 14.07
CA GLN A 293 1.35 -31.56 13.81
C GLN A 293 2.38 -31.55 12.68
N ALA A 294 2.11 -30.82 11.59
CA ALA A 294 3.03 -30.71 10.46
C ALA A 294 4.35 -29.98 10.80
N ALA A 295 4.37 -29.12 11.82
CA ALA A 295 5.59 -28.47 12.31
C ALA A 295 6.55 -29.46 12.99
N GLY A 296 6.08 -30.63 13.38
CA GLY A 296 6.91 -31.75 13.87
C GLY A 296 7.29 -32.77 12.79
N SER A 297 7.08 -32.46 11.50
CA SER A 297 7.43 -33.38 10.40
C SER A 297 8.94 -33.52 10.24
N ASP A 298 9.39 -34.73 9.91
CA ASP A 298 10.80 -35.01 9.52
C ASP A 298 11.15 -34.47 8.12
N ASP A 299 10.15 -34.10 7.30
CA ASP A 299 10.38 -33.46 6.01
C ASP A 299 10.61 -31.95 6.23
N PRO A 300 11.81 -31.40 5.90
CA PRO A 300 12.14 -30.00 6.17
C PRO A 300 11.22 -29.03 5.43
N GLY A 301 10.73 -29.40 4.23
CA GLY A 301 9.83 -28.55 3.44
C GLY A 301 8.45 -28.42 4.08
N ILE A 302 7.94 -29.51 4.65
CA ILE A 302 6.66 -29.54 5.38
C ILE A 302 6.80 -28.81 6.72
N GLN A 303 7.86 -29.10 7.47
CA GLN A 303 8.14 -28.41 8.73
C GLN A 303 8.24 -26.89 8.52
N LEU A 304 9.04 -26.44 7.55
CA LEU A 304 9.20 -25.02 7.25
C LEU A 304 7.86 -24.35 6.87
N ALA A 305 7.06 -25.01 6.03
CA ALA A 305 5.75 -24.50 5.64
C ALA A 305 4.77 -24.44 6.81
N ALA A 306 4.83 -25.41 7.72
CA ALA A 306 4.01 -25.42 8.93
C ALA A 306 4.44 -24.33 9.91
N VAL A 307 5.73 -24.15 10.15
CA VAL A 307 6.28 -23.05 10.97
C VAL A 307 5.88 -21.69 10.38
N THR A 308 5.91 -21.55 9.05
CA THR A 308 5.41 -20.35 8.36
C THR A 308 3.92 -20.15 8.61
N ALA A 309 3.12 -21.20 8.45
CA ALA A 309 1.67 -21.15 8.65
C ALA A 309 1.29 -20.78 10.09
N LEU A 310 2.04 -21.27 11.09
CA LEU A 310 1.85 -20.89 12.50
C LEU A 310 2.06 -19.39 12.74
N GLY A 311 2.86 -18.69 11.92
CA GLY A 311 2.95 -17.23 12.01
C GLY A 311 1.63 -16.52 11.70
N ALA A 312 0.74 -17.13 10.90
CA ALA A 312 -0.56 -16.58 10.52
C ALA A 312 -1.71 -17.08 11.40
N VAL A 313 -1.73 -18.37 11.75
CA VAL A 313 -2.85 -19.00 12.48
C VAL A 313 -2.52 -19.39 13.92
N GLY A 314 -1.25 -19.31 14.32
CA GLY A 314 -0.80 -19.66 15.66
C GLY A 314 -1.30 -18.69 16.72
N THR A 315 -1.41 -19.20 17.94
CA THR A 315 -1.85 -18.44 19.12
C THR A 315 -0.79 -18.50 20.21
N ALA A 316 -1.06 -17.89 21.37
CA ALA A 316 -0.23 -18.02 22.57
C ALA A 316 0.12 -19.48 22.92
N ARG A 317 -0.71 -20.46 22.53
CA ARG A 317 -0.48 -21.90 22.75
C ARG A 317 0.72 -22.45 21.99
N GLU A 318 0.99 -21.93 20.80
CA GLU A 318 2.05 -22.40 19.90
C GLU A 318 3.39 -21.67 20.11
N VAL A 319 3.45 -20.69 21.02
CA VAL A 319 4.67 -19.93 21.30
C VAL A 319 5.80 -20.83 21.80
N ASN A 320 5.52 -21.77 22.71
CA ASN A 320 6.56 -22.67 23.23
C ASN A 320 7.12 -23.59 22.14
N LEU A 321 6.27 -24.04 21.21
CA LEU A 321 6.70 -24.85 20.07
C LEU A 321 7.67 -24.04 19.19
N LEU A 322 7.29 -22.84 18.79
CA LEU A 322 8.14 -21.99 17.94
C LEU A 322 9.41 -21.52 18.68
N ALA A 323 9.34 -21.29 19.99
CA ALA A 323 10.48 -20.94 20.81
C ALA A 323 11.54 -22.06 20.81
N GLY A 324 11.11 -23.33 20.85
CA GLY A 324 12.01 -24.48 20.73
C GLY A 324 12.71 -24.56 19.37
N LEU A 325 12.08 -24.05 18.31
CA LEU A 325 12.62 -24.05 16.95
C LEU A 325 13.58 -22.89 16.67
N LEU A 326 13.69 -21.89 17.55
CA LEU A 326 14.64 -20.77 17.39
C LEU A 326 16.11 -21.20 17.35
N THR A 327 16.41 -22.39 17.85
CA THR A 327 17.76 -22.99 17.85
C THR A 327 17.81 -24.30 17.08
N SER A 328 16.92 -24.47 16.09
CA SER A 328 16.98 -25.60 15.15
C SER A 328 18.34 -25.65 14.44
N GLU A 329 18.83 -26.86 14.14
CA GLU A 329 20.02 -27.06 13.30
C GLU A 329 19.78 -26.56 11.87
N ASP A 330 18.53 -26.66 11.41
CA ASP A 330 18.09 -26.07 10.14
C ASP A 330 17.91 -24.56 10.33
N LYS A 331 18.79 -23.79 9.66
CA LYS A 331 18.82 -22.33 9.72
C LYS A 331 17.56 -21.69 9.12
N ASP A 332 16.95 -22.29 8.12
CA ASP A 332 15.73 -21.77 7.50
C ASP A 332 14.54 -21.94 8.46
N VAL A 333 14.46 -23.09 9.14
CA VAL A 333 13.45 -23.33 10.17
C VAL A 333 13.65 -22.38 11.36
N ALA A 334 14.88 -22.17 11.82
CA ALA A 334 15.16 -21.24 12.92
C ALA A 334 14.83 -19.78 12.58
N ALA A 335 15.20 -19.34 11.37
CA ALA A 335 14.87 -18.00 10.87
C ALA A 335 13.35 -17.82 10.72
N GLN A 336 12.66 -18.83 10.19
CA GLN A 336 11.21 -18.79 10.01
C GLN A 336 10.46 -18.85 11.34
N ALA A 337 10.94 -19.61 12.33
CA ALA A 337 10.34 -19.62 13.68
C ALA A 337 10.42 -18.24 14.33
N LYS A 338 11.56 -17.54 14.17
CA LYS A 338 11.72 -16.15 14.60
C LYS A 338 10.77 -15.21 13.88
N ALA A 339 10.68 -15.31 12.55
CA ALA A 339 9.76 -14.49 11.75
C ALA A 339 8.29 -14.73 12.14
N SER A 340 7.90 -15.98 12.31
CA SER A 340 6.56 -16.38 12.74
C SER A 340 6.23 -15.83 14.12
N LEU A 341 7.13 -15.93 15.11
CA LEU A 341 6.93 -15.31 16.43
C LEU A 341 6.88 -13.77 16.34
N ALA A 342 7.63 -13.15 15.44
CA ALA A 342 7.61 -11.70 15.26
C ALA A 342 6.27 -11.21 14.66
N SER A 343 5.68 -11.95 13.71
CA SER A 343 4.41 -11.58 13.06
C SER A 343 3.16 -12.15 13.71
N MET A 344 3.30 -13.13 14.61
CA MET A 344 2.16 -13.82 15.23
C MET A 344 1.23 -12.83 15.91
N SER A 345 -0.05 -12.93 15.57
CA SER A 345 -1.11 -12.10 16.12
C SER A 345 -1.98 -12.94 17.06
N GLY A 346 -2.50 -12.33 18.11
CA GLY A 346 -3.38 -13.01 19.05
C GLY A 346 -3.23 -12.47 20.47
N GLU A 347 -4.32 -12.54 21.23
CA GLU A 347 -4.33 -12.20 22.64
C GLU A 347 -3.40 -13.15 23.42
N GLY A 348 -2.62 -12.60 24.35
CA GLY A 348 -1.72 -13.39 25.20
C GLY A 348 -0.40 -13.82 24.55
N VAL A 349 -0.15 -13.49 23.27
CA VAL A 349 1.07 -13.94 22.57
C VAL A 349 2.33 -13.31 23.18
N ASN A 350 2.28 -12.02 23.52
CA ASN A 350 3.43 -11.32 24.10
C ASN A 350 3.75 -11.84 25.50
N GLU A 351 2.73 -12.09 26.32
CA GLU A 351 2.85 -12.68 27.65
C GLU A 351 3.38 -14.12 27.58
N ALA A 352 2.95 -14.89 26.57
CA ALA A 352 3.48 -16.22 26.32
C ALA A 352 4.96 -16.19 25.91
N ILE A 353 5.38 -15.23 25.07
CA ILE A 353 6.79 -15.02 24.70
C ILE A 353 7.61 -14.66 25.94
N ALA A 354 7.12 -13.74 26.78
CA ALA A 354 7.77 -13.36 28.03
C ALA A 354 7.91 -14.55 28.99
N THR A 355 6.85 -15.34 29.14
CA THR A 355 6.84 -16.56 29.97
C THR A 355 7.82 -17.61 29.44
N ALA A 356 7.87 -17.81 28.12
CA ALA A 356 8.79 -18.73 27.47
C ALA A 356 10.25 -18.28 27.68
N ALA A 357 10.52 -16.97 27.58
CA ALA A 357 11.86 -16.41 27.79
C ALA A 357 12.39 -16.75 29.20
N GLY A 358 11.55 -16.64 30.24
CA GLY A 358 11.94 -16.93 31.62
C GLY A 358 12.30 -18.41 31.90
N LYS A 359 11.86 -19.34 31.05
CA LYS A 359 12.11 -20.79 31.22
C LYS A 359 13.14 -21.35 30.23
N ALA A 360 13.50 -20.58 29.21
CA ALA A 360 14.35 -21.03 28.13
C ALA A 360 15.85 -21.01 28.50
N GLN A 361 16.66 -21.78 27.78
CA GLN A 361 18.12 -21.68 27.81
C GLN A 361 18.61 -20.32 27.28
N ALA A 362 19.86 -19.95 27.56
CA ALA A 362 20.37 -18.60 27.32
C ALA A 362 20.19 -18.09 25.86
N SER A 363 20.53 -18.89 24.87
CA SER A 363 20.40 -18.53 23.45
C SER A 363 18.95 -18.26 23.02
N THR A 364 18.04 -19.17 23.38
CA THR A 364 16.61 -19.03 23.12
C THR A 364 16.02 -17.85 23.90
N ARG A 365 16.43 -17.67 25.16
CA ARG A 365 16.00 -16.55 26.01
C ARG A 365 16.40 -15.21 25.42
N ALA A 366 17.65 -15.04 24.98
CA ALA A 366 18.11 -13.82 24.32
C ALA A 366 17.30 -13.50 23.05
N SER A 367 16.95 -14.54 22.26
CA SER A 367 16.13 -14.40 21.06
C SER A 367 14.71 -13.95 21.38
N LEU A 368 14.08 -14.53 22.40
CA LEU A 368 12.72 -14.17 22.84
C LEU A 368 12.67 -12.76 23.45
N VAL A 369 13.67 -12.35 24.24
CA VAL A 369 13.78 -10.98 24.76
C VAL A 369 13.93 -9.97 23.61
N THR A 370 14.74 -10.29 22.61
CA THR A 370 14.84 -9.46 21.40
C THR A 370 13.49 -9.34 20.67
N LEU A 371 12.74 -10.44 20.58
CA LEU A 371 11.42 -10.46 19.96
C LEU A 371 10.41 -9.57 20.70
N LEU A 372 10.43 -9.53 22.03
CA LEU A 372 9.57 -8.60 22.81
C LEU A 372 9.82 -7.14 22.41
N GLY A 373 11.09 -6.77 22.22
CA GLY A 373 11.48 -5.47 21.70
C GLY A 373 10.94 -5.18 20.29
N GLN A 374 11.18 -6.12 19.36
CA GLN A 374 10.75 -6.00 17.96
C GLN A 374 9.24 -5.90 17.81
N ARG A 375 8.49 -6.63 18.64
CA ARG A 375 7.04 -6.63 18.68
C ARG A 375 6.44 -5.41 19.39
N GLN A 376 7.28 -4.53 19.94
CA GLN A 376 6.86 -3.37 20.73
C GLN A 376 5.98 -3.75 21.94
N ALA A 377 6.26 -4.90 22.58
CA ALA A 377 5.47 -5.46 23.68
C ALA A 377 5.72 -4.72 25.01
N ARG A 378 5.25 -3.47 25.13
CA ARG A 378 5.47 -2.59 26.29
C ARG A 378 4.87 -3.17 27.58
N GLU A 379 3.76 -3.87 27.49
CA GLU A 379 3.13 -4.60 28.60
C GLU A 379 4.03 -5.69 29.19
N CYS A 380 5.03 -6.17 28.43
CA CYS A 380 6.00 -7.17 28.88
C CYS A 380 7.33 -6.57 29.37
N VAL A 381 7.39 -5.25 29.62
CA VAL A 381 8.63 -4.57 30.03
C VAL A 381 9.26 -5.16 31.29
N ALA A 382 8.45 -5.65 32.24
CA ALA A 382 8.94 -6.31 33.45
C ALA A 382 9.83 -7.54 33.15
N ALA A 383 9.49 -8.31 32.10
CA ALA A 383 10.30 -9.46 31.69
C ALA A 383 11.63 -9.02 31.05
N VAL A 384 11.63 -7.91 30.31
CA VAL A 384 12.85 -7.32 29.74
C VAL A 384 13.75 -6.77 30.85
N LEU A 385 13.17 -6.10 31.86
CA LEU A 385 13.92 -5.61 33.01
C LEU A 385 14.60 -6.74 33.78
N ALA A 386 13.90 -7.86 34.02
CA ALA A 386 14.49 -9.03 34.68
C ALA A 386 15.68 -9.61 33.88
N ALA A 387 15.65 -9.52 32.55
CA ALA A 387 16.72 -10.01 31.69
C ALA A 387 17.97 -9.11 31.67
N LEU A 388 17.91 -7.88 32.20
CA LEU A 388 19.10 -7.02 32.37
C LEU A 388 20.08 -7.60 33.39
N ASP A 389 19.56 -8.33 34.37
CA ASP A 389 20.33 -8.95 35.47
C ASP A 389 20.69 -10.42 35.17
N ASP A 390 20.54 -10.87 33.92
CA ASP A 390 20.81 -12.26 33.55
C ASP A 390 22.30 -12.61 33.66
N LYS A 391 22.60 -13.85 34.05
CA LYS A 391 23.99 -14.36 34.11
C LYS A 391 24.67 -14.36 32.74
N ASP A 392 23.91 -14.57 31.67
CA ASP A 392 24.42 -14.66 30.30
C ASP A 392 24.49 -13.27 29.64
N GLU A 393 25.67 -12.94 29.11
CA GLU A 393 25.92 -11.63 28.50
C GLU A 393 25.07 -11.37 27.25
N SER A 394 24.77 -12.41 26.46
CA SER A 394 23.95 -12.27 25.27
C SER A 394 22.50 -11.94 25.61
N VAL A 395 22.00 -12.45 26.75
CA VAL A 395 20.67 -12.14 27.27
C VAL A 395 20.63 -10.70 27.78
N ARG A 396 21.64 -10.26 28.54
CA ARG A 396 21.74 -8.86 28.99
C ARG A 396 21.78 -7.89 27.81
N LEU A 397 22.57 -8.20 26.77
CA LEU A 397 22.65 -7.40 25.55
C LEU A 397 21.29 -7.33 24.82
N ALA A 398 20.58 -8.45 24.70
CA ALA A 398 19.23 -8.49 24.14
C ALA A 398 18.25 -7.64 24.96
N ALA A 399 18.34 -7.70 26.29
CA ALA A 399 17.50 -6.95 27.20
C ALA A 399 17.71 -5.44 27.07
N VAL A 400 18.96 -4.98 26.98
CA VAL A 400 19.29 -3.56 26.77
C VAL A 400 18.69 -3.05 25.46
N ARG A 401 18.85 -3.79 24.36
CA ARG A 401 18.27 -3.43 23.06
C ARG A 401 16.74 -3.37 23.11
N ALA A 402 16.12 -4.39 23.69
CA ALA A 402 14.66 -4.44 23.85
C ALA A 402 14.16 -3.29 24.72
N LEU A 403 14.86 -2.96 25.82
CA LEU A 403 14.52 -1.85 26.70
C LEU A 403 14.54 -0.51 25.95
N GLY A 404 15.54 -0.27 25.10
CA GLY A 404 15.58 0.92 24.25
C GLY A 404 14.36 1.05 23.33
N GLN A 405 13.82 -0.08 22.87
CA GLN A 405 12.65 -0.14 21.98
C GLN A 405 11.33 0.08 22.72
N ILE A 406 11.14 -0.52 23.90
CA ILE A 406 9.83 -0.57 24.59
C ILE A 406 9.75 0.26 25.88
N GLY A 407 10.88 0.63 26.47
CA GLY A 407 10.94 1.33 27.75
C GLY A 407 10.27 2.71 27.72
N GLY A 408 9.75 3.16 28.84
CA GLY A 408 9.11 4.46 28.99
C GLY A 408 9.77 5.33 30.05
N GLU A 409 9.00 6.30 30.54
CA GLU A 409 9.42 7.20 31.62
C GLU A 409 9.86 6.48 32.90
N ASN A 410 9.24 5.33 33.21
CA ASN A 410 9.55 4.57 34.42
C ASN A 410 10.84 3.74 34.29
N GLU A 411 11.23 3.39 33.07
CA GLU A 411 12.36 2.52 32.79
C GLU A 411 13.66 3.29 32.50
N VAL A 412 13.61 4.62 32.39
CA VAL A 412 14.80 5.42 32.10
C VAL A 412 15.89 5.23 33.15
N VAL A 413 15.54 5.08 34.43
CA VAL A 413 16.51 4.83 35.50
C VAL A 413 17.23 3.51 35.26
N LYS A 414 16.49 2.46 34.90
CA LYS A 414 17.07 1.13 34.61
C LYS A 414 17.94 1.13 33.36
N ALA A 415 17.59 1.91 32.34
CA ALA A 415 18.46 2.08 31.17
C ALA A 415 19.77 2.79 31.53
N ILE A 416 19.72 3.79 32.42
CA ILE A 416 20.91 4.50 32.91
C ILE A 416 21.77 3.58 33.78
N ASP A 417 21.16 2.78 34.67
CA ASP A 417 21.87 1.78 35.47
C ASP A 417 22.60 0.77 34.57
N ALA A 418 21.93 0.28 33.53
CA ALA A 418 22.53 -0.64 32.55
C ALA A 418 23.70 0.01 31.80
N LEU A 419 23.58 1.28 31.40
CA LEU A 419 24.66 2.05 30.79
C LEU A 419 25.87 2.21 31.74
N ALA A 420 25.63 2.38 33.03
CA ALA A 420 26.70 2.59 34.02
C ALA A 420 27.61 1.36 34.19
N VAL A 421 27.10 0.16 33.94
CA VAL A 421 27.85 -1.10 34.04
C VAL A 421 28.22 -1.70 32.67
N ALA A 422 27.79 -1.08 31.57
CA ALA A 422 28.02 -1.58 30.22
C ALA A 422 29.50 -1.53 29.83
N SER A 423 29.97 -2.61 29.21
CA SER A 423 31.33 -2.72 28.68
C SER A 423 31.33 -3.44 27.32
N GLY A 424 32.40 -3.25 26.54
CA GLY A 424 32.55 -3.90 25.23
C GLY A 424 31.36 -3.67 24.30
N GLU A 425 30.79 -4.76 23.77
CA GLU A 425 29.67 -4.72 22.82
C GLU A 425 28.36 -4.15 23.40
N GLN A 426 28.23 -4.08 24.73
CA GLN A 426 27.02 -3.57 25.39
C GLN A 426 26.96 -2.04 25.47
N GLN A 427 28.07 -1.33 25.28
CA GLN A 427 28.13 0.12 25.44
C GLN A 427 27.22 0.86 24.46
N SER A 428 27.40 0.66 23.15
CA SER A 428 26.58 1.35 22.13
C SER A 428 25.08 1.06 22.30
N PRO A 429 24.63 -0.20 22.49
CA PRO A 429 23.23 -0.50 22.74
C PRO A 429 22.67 0.16 24.02
N ALA A 430 23.46 0.27 25.09
CA ALA A 430 23.03 0.92 26.32
C ALA A 430 22.88 2.43 26.14
N GLU A 431 23.81 3.07 25.42
CA GLU A 431 23.69 4.47 25.05
C GLU A 431 22.43 4.72 24.22
N GLU A 432 22.22 3.92 23.17
CA GLU A 432 21.04 3.99 22.30
C GLU A 432 19.74 3.82 23.10
N ALA A 433 19.71 2.90 24.07
CA ALA A 433 18.55 2.69 24.91
C ALA A 433 18.19 3.93 25.75
N VAL A 434 19.17 4.54 26.43
CA VAL A 434 18.95 5.77 27.20
C VAL A 434 18.47 6.90 26.30
N LEU A 435 19.11 7.11 25.15
CA LEU A 435 18.74 8.19 24.22
C LEU A 435 17.34 7.99 23.63
N ALA A 436 16.99 6.76 23.26
CA ALA A 436 15.67 6.43 22.72
C ALA A 436 14.56 6.65 23.75
N ILE A 437 14.79 6.22 25.00
CA ILE A 437 13.84 6.42 26.09
C ILE A 437 13.71 7.91 26.44
N ALA A 438 14.81 8.65 26.56
CA ALA A 438 14.80 10.08 26.83
C ALA A 438 14.05 10.86 25.73
N SER A 439 14.29 10.53 24.46
CA SER A 439 13.58 11.14 23.34
C SER A 439 12.07 10.86 23.36
N ARG A 440 11.66 9.66 23.79
CA ARG A 440 10.26 9.23 23.81
C ARG A 440 9.50 9.78 25.02
N ALA A 441 10.14 9.78 26.20
CA ALA A 441 9.55 10.23 27.45
C ALA A 441 9.57 11.77 27.60
N GLY A 442 10.49 12.45 26.90
CA GLY A 442 10.63 13.90 26.96
C GLY A 442 10.87 14.38 28.40
N ASP A 443 10.13 15.41 28.81
CA ASP A 443 10.28 16.03 30.14
C ASP A 443 10.10 15.08 31.31
N LYS A 444 9.35 14.00 31.13
CA LYS A 444 9.15 13.02 32.19
C LYS A 444 10.41 12.23 32.53
N ALA A 445 11.37 12.12 31.60
CA ALA A 445 12.68 11.53 31.86
C ALA A 445 13.65 12.50 32.56
N LEU A 446 13.36 13.81 32.56
CA LEU A 446 14.30 14.83 33.03
C LEU A 446 14.74 14.65 34.49
N PRO A 447 13.84 14.35 35.46
CA PRO A 447 14.26 14.16 36.85
C PRO A 447 15.24 13.00 37.01
N ALA A 448 15.02 11.91 36.28
CA ALA A 448 15.90 10.74 36.33
C ALA A 448 17.25 11.02 35.67
N VAL A 449 17.25 11.66 34.49
CA VAL A 449 18.49 12.03 33.77
C VAL A 449 19.34 12.98 34.61
N THR A 450 18.75 14.06 35.12
CA THR A 450 19.48 15.06 35.92
C THR A 450 19.92 14.52 37.28
N GLY A 451 19.09 13.70 37.94
CA GLY A 451 19.45 13.01 39.18
C GLY A 451 20.63 12.07 39.02
N ALA A 452 20.69 11.32 37.90
CA ALA A 452 21.80 10.42 37.60
C ALA A 452 23.10 11.17 37.28
N MET A 453 23.04 12.32 36.59
CA MET A 453 24.22 13.12 36.26
C MET A 453 25.06 13.50 37.48
N ALA A 454 24.43 13.74 38.64
CA ALA A 454 25.14 14.14 39.86
C ALA A 454 26.06 13.03 40.43
N LYS A 455 25.80 11.76 40.10
CA LYS A 455 26.50 10.59 40.67
C LYS A 455 27.27 9.76 39.64
N ALA A 456 26.97 9.95 38.36
CA ALA A 456 27.50 9.13 37.28
C ALA A 456 28.97 9.42 36.97
N ALA A 457 29.69 8.38 36.52
CA ALA A 457 31.05 8.50 35.99
C ALA A 457 31.09 9.37 34.71
N PRO A 458 32.23 9.99 34.37
CA PRO A 458 32.30 10.96 33.27
C PRO A 458 31.79 10.45 31.92
N PRO A 459 32.12 9.21 31.46
CA PRO A 459 31.59 8.69 30.20
C PRO A 459 30.06 8.59 30.17
N VAL A 460 29.43 8.21 31.28
CA VAL A 460 27.97 8.15 31.40
C VAL A 460 27.37 9.56 31.40
N ARG A 461 28.00 10.52 32.08
CA ARG A 461 27.54 11.93 32.08
C ARG A 461 27.51 12.51 30.67
N VAL A 462 28.48 12.20 29.81
CA VAL A 462 28.48 12.59 28.38
C VAL A 462 27.19 12.13 27.69
N VAL A 463 26.80 10.87 27.88
CA VAL A 463 25.58 10.30 27.28
C VAL A 463 24.32 10.94 27.87
N LEU A 464 24.30 11.22 29.17
CA LEU A 464 23.17 11.92 29.80
C LEU A 464 23.03 13.36 29.28
N VAL A 465 24.14 14.07 29.00
CA VAL A 465 24.11 15.38 28.34
C VAL A 465 23.49 15.27 26.95
N ARG A 466 23.83 14.23 26.17
CA ARG A 466 23.17 13.96 24.88
C ARG A 466 21.68 13.68 25.05
N ALA A 467 21.27 12.97 26.10
CA ALA A 467 19.88 12.71 26.42
C ALA A 467 19.09 14.02 26.68
N LEU A 468 19.69 15.01 27.34
CA LEU A 468 19.08 16.33 27.51
C LEU A 468 18.78 17.00 26.16
N GLY A 469 19.70 16.89 25.20
CA GLY A 469 19.49 17.37 23.83
C GLY A 469 18.34 16.67 23.09
N ARG A 470 18.11 15.37 23.39
CA ARG A 470 16.96 14.61 22.87
C ARG A 470 15.63 15.01 23.51
N ILE A 471 15.65 15.39 24.79
CA ILE A 471 14.46 15.89 25.51
C ILE A 471 14.10 17.29 25.00
N GLY A 472 15.07 18.19 24.86
CA GLY A 472 14.91 19.46 24.16
C GLY A 472 14.07 20.54 24.85
N SER A 473 13.63 20.33 26.10
CA SER A 473 12.81 21.27 26.86
C SER A 473 13.62 22.38 27.55
N ASP A 474 12.92 23.34 28.16
CA ASP A 474 13.55 24.41 28.95
C ASP A 474 14.29 23.86 30.18
N GLY A 475 13.71 22.85 30.85
CA GLY A 475 14.36 22.18 31.97
C GLY A 475 15.63 21.43 31.52
N ALA A 476 15.55 20.75 30.37
CA ALA A 476 16.71 20.09 29.78
C ALA A 476 17.80 21.07 29.35
N LEU A 477 17.41 22.24 28.83
CA LEU A 477 18.34 23.32 28.47
C LEU A 477 19.06 23.87 29.70
N ALA A 478 18.34 24.09 30.81
CA ALA A 478 18.91 24.53 32.07
C ALA A 478 19.92 23.51 32.62
N ALA A 479 19.61 22.21 32.51
CA ALA A 479 20.54 21.15 32.88
C ALA A 479 21.78 21.09 31.96
N ALA A 480 21.60 21.26 30.64
CA ALA A 480 22.70 21.30 29.68
C ALA A 480 23.61 22.52 29.93
N ARG A 481 23.03 23.65 30.35
CA ARG A 481 23.78 24.83 30.81
C ARG A 481 24.64 24.51 32.02
N ALA A 482 24.12 23.81 33.02
CA ALA A 482 24.88 23.43 34.20
C ALA A 482 26.10 22.54 33.83
N ALA A 483 25.94 21.66 32.84
CA ALA A 483 27.00 20.78 32.36
C ALA A 483 28.18 21.51 31.68
N LEU A 484 28.02 22.78 31.25
CA LEU A 484 29.13 23.60 30.76
C LEU A 484 30.20 23.85 31.83
N GLY A 485 29.81 23.80 33.11
CA GLY A 485 30.71 23.96 34.26
C GLY A 485 31.16 22.64 34.89
N ASP A 486 30.96 21.50 34.23
CA ASP A 486 31.45 20.21 34.74
C ASP A 486 32.98 20.23 34.83
N LYS A 487 33.53 19.59 35.89
CA LYS A 487 34.97 19.53 36.13
C LYS A 487 35.69 18.69 35.08
N GLU A 488 34.99 17.72 34.48
CA GLU A 488 35.52 16.86 33.44
C GLU A 488 35.37 17.52 32.07
N GLY A 489 36.52 17.72 31.41
CA GLY A 489 36.59 18.44 30.14
C GLY A 489 35.68 17.85 29.05
N ASP A 490 35.57 16.52 28.99
CA ASP A 490 34.77 15.83 27.96
C ASP A 490 33.26 16.08 28.13
N VAL A 491 32.78 16.23 29.37
CA VAL A 491 31.36 16.52 29.66
C VAL A 491 31.03 17.95 29.26
N ALA A 492 31.90 18.91 29.61
CA ALA A 492 31.74 20.29 29.18
C ALA A 492 31.83 20.44 27.65
N ASP A 493 32.73 19.69 26.99
CA ASP A 493 32.85 19.66 25.53
C ASP A 493 31.56 19.12 24.88
N GLU A 494 30.98 18.06 25.44
CA GLU A 494 29.71 17.52 24.97
C GLU A 494 28.54 18.49 25.18
N ALA A 495 28.50 19.21 26.31
CA ALA A 495 27.48 20.22 26.57
C ALA A 495 27.48 21.31 25.50
N VAL A 496 28.65 21.78 25.07
CA VAL A 496 28.75 22.74 23.95
C VAL A 496 28.24 22.13 22.65
N ARG A 497 28.60 20.88 22.33
CA ARG A 497 28.10 20.19 21.12
C ARG A 497 26.58 20.05 21.13
N VAL A 498 26.01 19.62 22.25
CA VAL A 498 24.56 19.44 22.43
C VAL A 498 23.83 20.77 22.31
N LEU A 499 24.32 21.84 22.94
CA LEU A 499 23.74 23.17 22.79
C LEU A 499 23.85 23.67 21.35
N ALA A 500 25.00 23.45 20.69
CA ALA A 500 25.20 23.80 19.28
C ALA A 500 24.24 23.04 18.35
N ALA A 501 23.84 21.83 18.72
CA ALA A 501 22.88 20.97 18.02
C ALA A 501 21.45 21.01 18.60
N TRP A 502 21.14 21.92 19.54
CA TRP A 502 19.85 21.98 20.23
C TRP A 502 18.67 22.06 19.23
N PRO A 503 17.54 21.39 19.50
CA PRO A 503 16.42 21.30 18.56
C PRO A 503 15.70 22.63 18.31
N THR A 504 15.83 23.61 19.21
CA THR A 504 15.11 24.89 19.15
C THR A 504 16.03 26.09 19.34
N ALA A 505 15.61 27.27 18.87
CA ALA A 505 16.38 28.51 18.93
C ALA A 505 16.65 29.02 20.36
N GLN A 506 15.99 28.46 21.39
CA GLN A 506 16.14 28.87 22.79
C GLN A 506 17.56 28.72 23.34
N ALA A 507 18.38 27.83 22.77
CA ALA A 507 19.78 27.67 23.17
C ALA A 507 20.69 28.80 22.65
N HIS A 508 20.20 29.66 21.74
CA HIS A 508 21.02 30.69 21.11
C HIS A 508 21.63 31.70 22.09
N PRO A 509 20.89 32.29 23.06
CA PRO A 509 21.48 33.24 24.00
C PRO A 509 22.62 32.61 24.82
N LEU A 510 22.47 31.34 25.20
CA LEU A 510 23.47 30.60 25.95
C LEU A 510 24.72 30.29 25.09
N LEU A 511 24.54 29.85 23.85
CA LEU A 511 25.68 29.67 22.95
C LEU A 511 26.40 30.98 22.65
N LEU A 512 25.67 32.08 22.53
CA LEU A 512 26.26 33.38 22.30
C LEU A 512 27.15 33.81 23.49
N GLU A 513 26.75 33.48 24.72
CA GLU A 513 27.59 33.62 25.91
C GLU A 513 28.86 32.78 25.79
N VAL A 514 28.74 31.49 25.47
CA VAL A 514 29.89 30.57 25.28
C VAL A 514 30.84 31.07 24.18
N ALA A 515 30.32 31.59 23.08
CA ALA A 515 31.14 32.15 22.00
C ALA A 515 31.96 33.37 22.45
N ARG A 516 31.42 34.17 23.38
CA ARG A 516 32.09 35.36 23.94
C ARG A 516 33.12 35.00 25.01
N THR A 517 32.71 34.18 25.98
CA THR A 517 33.45 33.96 27.24
C THR A 517 34.20 32.64 27.29
N GLY A 518 33.97 31.73 26.34
CA GLY A 518 34.54 30.39 26.34
C GLY A 518 36.08 30.41 26.37
N VAL A 519 36.67 29.52 27.16
CA VAL A 519 38.14 29.46 27.32
C VAL A 519 38.77 28.65 26.19
N LYS A 520 38.17 27.52 25.80
CA LYS A 520 38.69 26.64 24.75
C LYS A 520 38.35 27.19 23.35
N PRO A 521 39.32 27.28 22.42
CA PRO A 521 39.06 27.69 21.04
C PRO A 521 37.99 26.84 20.34
N VAL A 522 37.99 25.53 20.59
CA VAL A 522 37.00 24.59 20.03
C VAL A 522 35.57 24.94 20.47
N HIS A 523 35.39 25.38 21.72
CA HIS A 523 34.07 25.79 22.22
C HIS A 523 33.56 27.03 21.51
N LYS A 524 34.43 28.04 21.30
CA LYS A 524 34.04 29.25 20.56
C LYS A 524 33.61 28.93 19.14
N ILE A 525 34.36 28.08 18.45
CA ILE A 525 34.05 27.64 17.07
C ILE A 525 32.70 26.91 17.03
N LEU A 526 32.49 25.94 17.91
CA LEU A 526 31.23 25.20 17.99
C LEU A 526 30.05 26.11 18.34
N ALA A 527 30.25 27.05 19.27
CA ALA A 527 29.22 27.98 19.69
C ALA A 527 28.84 28.98 18.59
N VAL A 528 29.82 29.55 17.87
CA VAL A 528 29.57 30.43 16.71
C VAL A 528 28.79 29.69 15.63
N ARG A 529 29.24 28.49 15.24
CA ARG A 529 28.55 27.65 14.24
C ARG A 529 27.13 27.28 14.71
N GLY A 530 26.98 26.94 15.99
CA GLY A 530 25.69 26.64 16.62
C GLY A 530 24.75 27.83 16.62
N CYS A 531 25.21 29.04 16.96
CA CYS A 531 24.42 30.27 16.88
C CYS A 531 23.89 30.52 15.47
N ILE A 532 24.76 30.42 14.45
CA ILE A 532 24.35 30.59 13.04
C ILE A 532 23.30 29.55 12.66
N ARG A 533 23.48 28.28 13.05
CA ARG A 533 22.50 27.21 12.80
C ARG A 533 21.16 27.49 13.48
N LEU A 534 21.17 27.86 14.76
CA LEU A 534 19.97 28.12 15.55
C LEU A 534 19.18 29.33 15.02
N ALA A 535 19.87 30.38 14.56
CA ALA A 535 19.22 31.49 13.86
C ALA A 535 18.46 31.00 12.62
N GLY A 536 19.01 30.02 11.90
CA GLY A 536 18.35 29.36 10.76
C GLY A 536 17.07 28.58 11.09
N LEU A 537 16.78 28.28 12.36
CA LEU A 537 15.52 27.64 12.78
C LEU A 537 14.37 28.64 12.95
N VAL A 538 14.68 29.94 13.06
CA VAL A 538 13.70 30.99 13.28
C VAL A 538 13.07 31.40 11.94
N LYS A 539 11.74 31.31 11.86
CA LYS A 539 10.98 31.67 10.65
C LYS A 539 10.82 33.19 10.48
N ASP A 540 10.80 33.93 11.58
CA ASP A 540 10.69 35.38 11.57
C ASP A 540 12.01 36.01 11.11
N GLN A 541 12.01 36.62 9.91
CA GLN A 541 13.23 37.18 9.31
C GLN A 541 13.85 38.31 10.15
N PRO A 542 13.09 39.25 10.75
CA PRO A 542 13.65 40.24 11.67
C PRO A 542 14.36 39.63 12.89
N ALA A 543 13.74 38.64 13.56
CA ALA A 543 14.36 37.94 14.67
C ALA A 543 15.60 37.14 14.24
N GLN A 544 15.53 36.48 13.09
CA GLN A 544 16.68 35.78 12.49
C GLN A 544 17.83 36.75 12.22
N ALA A 545 17.56 37.90 11.58
CA ALA A 545 18.56 38.94 11.32
C ALA A 545 19.20 39.45 12.62
N LYS A 546 18.40 39.68 13.65
CA LYS A 546 18.89 40.09 14.99
C LYS A 546 19.84 39.06 15.59
N MET A 547 19.53 37.77 15.46
CA MET A 547 20.40 36.68 15.94
C MET A 547 21.71 36.60 15.16
N LEU A 548 21.65 36.67 13.83
CA LEU A 548 22.85 36.67 12.96
C LEU A 548 23.75 37.89 13.22
N THR A 549 23.14 39.05 13.45
CA THR A 549 23.86 40.29 13.79
C THR A 549 24.57 40.16 15.14
N ALA A 550 23.95 39.48 16.12
CA ALA A 550 24.53 39.30 17.45
C ALA A 550 25.79 38.42 17.46
N VAL A 551 25.89 37.45 16.54
CA VAL A 551 27.05 36.54 16.41
C VAL A 551 28.15 37.08 15.49
N ASP A 552 27.84 37.97 14.55
CA ASP A 552 28.81 38.48 13.56
C ASP A 552 30.14 38.99 14.15
N PRO A 553 30.17 39.79 15.24
CA PRO A 553 31.44 40.26 15.81
C PRO A 553 32.36 39.14 16.32
N LEU A 554 31.81 37.94 16.55
CA LEU A 554 32.51 36.78 17.07
C LEU A 554 33.03 35.88 15.94
N VAL A 555 32.63 36.13 14.70
CA VAL A 555 33.08 35.36 13.53
C VAL A 555 34.47 35.83 13.14
N GLN A 556 35.46 34.96 13.32
CA GLN A 556 36.87 35.26 13.04
C GLN A 556 37.42 34.43 11.87
N ARG A 557 36.79 33.27 11.57
CA ARG A 557 37.27 32.35 10.55
C ARG A 557 36.50 32.51 9.25
N SER A 558 37.19 32.35 8.12
CA SER A 558 36.56 32.38 6.79
C SER A 558 35.44 31.34 6.66
N ASP A 559 35.63 30.11 7.17
CA ASP A 559 34.59 29.06 7.14
C ASP A 559 33.30 29.46 7.89
N GLU A 560 33.45 30.14 9.03
CA GLU A 560 32.33 30.64 9.82
C GLU A 560 31.65 31.82 9.11
N LYS A 561 32.45 32.68 8.47
CA LYS A 561 31.94 33.79 7.68
C LYS A 561 31.12 33.31 6.48
N LYS A 562 31.55 32.24 5.82
CA LYS A 562 30.79 31.55 4.76
C LYS A 562 29.44 31.06 5.26
N LEU A 563 29.41 30.38 6.41
CA LEU A 563 28.16 29.93 7.04
C LEU A 563 27.25 31.12 7.39
N LEU A 564 27.81 32.20 7.92
CA LEU A 564 27.06 33.41 8.26
C LEU A 564 26.47 34.07 7.00
N LEU A 565 27.23 34.22 5.93
CA LEU A 565 26.78 34.80 4.66
C LEU A 565 25.69 33.93 4.01
N SER A 566 25.84 32.61 4.03
CA SER A 566 24.79 31.69 3.58
C SER A 566 23.51 31.81 4.42
N ALA A 567 23.64 32.01 5.74
CA ALA A 567 22.49 32.26 6.59
C ALA A 567 21.80 33.59 6.24
N TRP A 568 22.54 34.68 6.07
CA TRP A 568 22.02 35.97 5.60
C TRP A 568 21.38 35.89 4.21
N GLY A 569 21.95 35.09 3.29
CA GLY A 569 21.44 34.86 1.94
C GLY A 569 20.02 34.30 1.86
N ARG A 570 19.52 33.72 2.96
CA ARG A 570 18.15 33.21 3.07
C ARG A 570 17.14 34.27 3.52
N LEU A 571 17.58 35.46 3.92
CA LEU A 571 16.71 36.55 4.36
C LEU A 571 16.40 37.47 3.18
N GLY A 572 15.15 37.45 2.71
CA GLY A 572 14.67 38.32 1.64
C GLY A 572 14.43 39.77 2.10
N THR A 573 15.42 40.42 2.70
CA THR A 573 15.29 41.81 3.19
C THR A 573 16.36 42.74 2.60
N PRO A 574 16.06 44.03 2.40
CA PRO A 574 17.06 45.01 1.95
C PRO A 574 18.28 45.07 2.87
N ALA A 575 18.08 45.01 4.19
CA ALA A 575 19.17 45.01 5.17
C ALA A 575 20.11 43.79 5.01
N ALA A 576 19.56 42.61 4.68
CA ALA A 576 20.36 41.43 4.39
C ALA A 576 21.18 41.61 3.10
N LEU A 577 20.59 42.24 2.07
CA LEU A 577 21.31 42.54 0.82
C LEU A 577 22.48 43.48 1.08
N ASP A 578 22.24 44.59 1.80
CA ASP A 578 23.27 45.55 2.16
C ASP A 578 24.40 44.90 2.96
N TYR A 579 24.06 43.96 3.84
CA TYR A 579 25.04 43.21 4.62
C TYR A 579 25.95 42.34 3.73
N VAL A 580 25.38 41.48 2.88
CA VAL A 580 26.18 40.51 2.10
C VAL A 580 26.99 41.16 0.99
N VAL A 581 26.48 42.25 0.39
CA VAL A 581 27.13 42.98 -0.72
C VAL A 581 28.47 43.61 -0.31
N ARG A 582 28.67 43.87 0.98
CA ARG A 582 29.94 44.36 1.53
C ARG A 582 31.09 43.35 1.40
N PHE A 583 30.77 42.07 1.26
CA PHE A 583 31.75 40.98 1.23
C PHE A 583 32.00 40.40 -0.17
N VAL A 584 31.35 40.95 -1.21
CA VAL A 584 31.51 40.50 -2.61
C VAL A 584 32.93 40.70 -3.14
N ASP A 585 33.67 41.66 -2.59
CA ASP A 585 35.06 41.95 -2.99
C ASP A 585 36.10 41.19 -2.14
N ASP A 586 35.68 40.46 -1.10
CA ASP A 586 36.59 39.70 -0.23
C ASP A 586 36.93 38.34 -0.85
N PRO A 587 38.19 38.07 -1.25
CA PRO A 587 38.55 36.84 -1.95
C PRO A 587 38.32 35.57 -1.13
N ASN A 588 38.25 35.65 0.21
CA ASN A 588 38.05 34.48 1.06
C ASN A 588 36.59 34.00 1.11
N VAL A 589 35.64 34.89 0.81
CA VAL A 589 34.19 34.63 0.94
C VAL A 589 33.36 35.16 -0.24
N GLN A 590 34.02 35.63 -1.31
CA GLN A 590 33.40 36.24 -2.48
C GLN A 590 32.30 35.36 -3.08
N MET A 591 32.53 34.05 -3.15
CA MET A 591 31.59 33.11 -3.74
C MET A 591 30.29 33.02 -2.94
N GLU A 592 30.39 32.86 -1.62
CA GLU A 592 29.24 32.79 -0.72
C GLU A 592 28.52 34.13 -0.59
N ALA A 593 29.26 35.25 -0.59
CA ALA A 593 28.68 36.59 -0.59
C ALA A 593 27.89 36.90 -1.88
N ALA A 594 28.45 36.51 -3.03
CA ALA A 594 27.81 36.69 -4.33
C ALA A 594 26.56 35.82 -4.49
N ASP A 595 26.62 34.53 -4.11
CA ASP A 595 25.46 33.65 -4.14
C ASP A 595 24.34 34.19 -3.23
N ALA A 596 24.67 34.59 -2.00
CA ALA A 596 23.73 35.22 -1.08
C ALA A 596 23.11 36.51 -1.67
N ALA A 597 23.92 37.38 -2.28
CA ALA A 597 23.43 38.61 -2.91
C ALA A 597 22.46 38.34 -4.06
N ILE A 598 22.76 37.33 -4.91
CA ILE A 598 21.88 36.93 -6.01
C ILE A 598 20.54 36.41 -5.47
N ASN A 599 20.57 35.53 -4.46
CA ASN A 599 19.36 34.96 -3.86
C ASN A 599 18.46 36.04 -3.24
N ILE A 600 19.06 36.97 -2.48
CA ILE A 600 18.31 38.06 -1.85
C ILE A 600 17.77 39.03 -2.92
N ALA A 601 18.57 39.40 -3.92
CA ALA A 601 18.15 40.30 -4.99
C ALA A 601 16.96 39.75 -5.80
N GLY A 602 16.95 38.44 -6.08
CA GLY A 602 15.79 37.77 -6.69
C GLY A 602 14.53 37.84 -5.81
N THR A 603 14.70 37.75 -4.49
CA THR A 603 13.58 37.79 -3.54
C THR A 603 12.99 39.19 -3.36
N ILE A 604 13.85 40.22 -3.21
CA ILE A 604 13.41 41.60 -2.98
C ILE A 604 13.15 42.38 -4.28
N GLY A 605 13.35 41.75 -5.43
CA GLY A 605 13.30 42.38 -6.73
C GLY A 605 12.04 43.20 -7.03
N GLY A 606 10.87 42.71 -6.59
CA GLY A 606 9.60 43.40 -6.76
C GLY A 606 9.38 44.56 -5.79
N SER A 607 9.93 44.50 -4.58
CA SER A 607 9.73 45.52 -3.54
C SER A 607 10.82 46.59 -3.52
N ASN A 608 12.05 46.23 -3.90
CA ASN A 608 13.23 47.10 -3.90
C ASN A 608 14.10 46.88 -5.16
N PRO A 609 13.56 47.14 -6.36
CA PRO A 609 14.22 46.84 -7.63
C PRO A 609 15.56 47.59 -7.80
N ALA A 610 15.66 48.83 -7.31
CA ALA A 610 16.89 49.62 -7.42
C ALA A 610 18.06 48.99 -6.66
N ALA A 611 17.83 48.56 -5.41
CA ALA A 611 18.84 47.91 -4.58
C ALA A 611 19.24 46.54 -5.17
N ALA A 612 18.26 45.75 -5.62
CA ALA A 612 18.50 44.46 -6.26
C ALA A 612 19.36 44.60 -7.53
N ARG A 613 19.02 45.55 -8.42
CA ARG A 613 19.80 45.83 -9.64
C ARG A 613 21.22 46.28 -9.33
N ALA A 614 21.41 47.14 -8.32
CA ALA A 614 22.73 47.61 -7.93
C ALA A 614 23.62 46.47 -7.40
N ALA A 615 23.06 45.60 -6.55
CA ALA A 615 23.77 44.46 -6.01
C ALA A 615 24.18 43.45 -7.10
N LEU A 616 23.28 43.10 -8.02
CA LEU A 616 23.57 42.17 -9.12
C LEU A 616 24.65 42.70 -10.06
N LYS A 617 24.62 44.00 -10.39
CA LYS A 617 25.68 44.64 -11.18
C LYS A 617 27.04 44.57 -10.46
N LYS A 618 27.06 44.77 -9.14
CA LYS A 618 28.30 44.64 -8.36
C LYS A 618 28.83 43.21 -8.38
N VAL A 619 27.95 42.21 -8.23
CA VAL A 619 28.32 40.79 -8.36
C VAL A 619 28.95 40.50 -9.72
N LEU A 620 28.35 40.98 -10.82
CA LEU A 620 28.89 40.82 -12.17
C LEU A 620 30.23 41.53 -12.41
N ALA A 621 30.52 42.61 -11.67
CA ALA A 621 31.80 43.30 -11.77
C ALA A 621 32.91 42.56 -10.99
N ALA A 622 32.58 41.95 -9.85
CA ALA A 622 33.55 41.38 -8.94
C ALA A 622 33.84 39.88 -9.17
N VAL A 623 32.84 39.10 -9.62
CA VAL A 623 32.91 37.63 -9.69
C VAL A 623 33.31 37.14 -11.08
N LYS A 624 34.32 36.27 -11.13
CA LYS A 624 34.79 35.60 -12.37
C LYS A 624 34.17 34.23 -12.62
N ASN A 625 33.53 33.63 -11.61
CA ASN A 625 32.89 32.32 -11.74
C ASN A 625 31.70 32.38 -12.72
N GLU A 626 31.76 31.61 -13.80
CA GLU A 626 30.77 31.64 -14.89
C GLU A 626 29.34 31.35 -14.40
N HIS A 627 29.15 30.31 -13.59
CA HIS A 627 27.83 29.92 -13.09
C HIS A 627 27.15 31.01 -12.26
N LEU A 628 27.88 31.67 -11.34
CA LEU A 628 27.32 32.77 -10.56
C LEU A 628 27.04 34.00 -11.43
N ARG A 629 27.86 34.27 -12.46
CA ARG A 629 27.61 35.35 -13.41
C ARG A 629 26.33 35.11 -14.22
N GLU A 630 26.15 33.92 -14.76
CA GLU A 630 24.93 33.53 -15.48
C GLU A 630 23.69 33.70 -14.60
N ARG A 631 23.73 33.23 -13.35
CA ARG A 631 22.62 33.40 -12.40
C ARG A 631 22.35 34.87 -12.08
N ALA A 632 23.39 35.69 -11.95
CA ALA A 632 23.24 37.12 -11.72
C ALA A 632 22.65 37.85 -12.95
N GLU A 633 23.03 37.48 -14.17
CA GLU A 633 22.46 38.02 -15.41
C GLU A 633 21.00 37.65 -15.57
N GLN A 634 20.64 36.39 -15.30
CA GLN A 634 19.26 35.93 -15.32
C GLN A 634 18.39 36.67 -14.29
N ALA A 635 18.88 36.80 -13.05
CA ALA A 635 18.20 37.56 -12.01
C ALA A 635 18.04 39.04 -12.42
N LEU A 636 19.07 39.64 -13.04
CA LEU A 636 19.03 41.04 -13.47
C LEU A 636 18.02 41.26 -14.61
N ALA A 637 17.91 40.30 -15.53
CA ALA A 637 16.95 40.32 -16.63
C ALA A 637 15.50 40.17 -16.14
N ALA A 638 15.27 39.42 -15.06
CA ALA A 638 13.96 39.23 -14.44
C ALA A 638 13.45 40.47 -13.70
N LEU A 639 14.32 41.41 -13.35
CA LEU A 639 13.97 42.66 -12.65
C LEU A 639 13.42 43.76 -13.57
N LYS A 640 13.14 43.48 -14.86
CA LYS A 640 12.79 44.48 -15.89
C LYS A 640 11.57 45.31 -15.56
#